data_AF-A0A542FT43-F1
#
_entry.id   AF-A0A542FT43-F1
#
_cell.length_a   1.000
_cell.length_b   1.000
_cell.length_c   1.000
_cell.angle_alpha   90.00
_cell.angle_beta   90.00
_cell.angle_gamma   90.00
#
_symmetry.space_group_name_H-M   'P 1'
#
loop_
_entity.id
_entity.type
_entity.pdbx_description
1 polymer ?
#
loop_
_entity_poly.entity_id
_entity_poly.type
_entity_poly.pdbx_seq_one_letter_code
_entity_poly.pdbx_strand_id
1 'polypeptide(L)'
;MGAGSLLAAQPATAADDPWVAEVPNPFPDLYRFTVPNAAIQPATGITGTVVAVEGNFAPGKTWTTLNMGSSGGNWTSTIGPLDPGLYYYQYTARPAWNQDAVAFRNPASPQQVTSKPAWNTLFVPGPGAEWLADVPSGGELQEITYESTVADADRSALVWTPPSYDEDREEPYPVLYLLPDQGRSYREWTELGRLKQILDNLAVEGDIEPMVVVMGDGDSTDARVEVLDNIVPAAEDGFNVSDDPADRAIAGIGRGASQALTLLLTDTGEFSQVGSFSGRLVSSVSATKAAQINDATDLIRIYAGNVTDPAYGSTVSLVDKFAAAGVEFQSDGSDPETGGTWDTWQKSLHDFAQRLFQADGDAGPSEGHLPFTPHSLPAPGTTPTPWVDENGVVTFETGAEFADANNVTVWGNFGPSGSWPRTPMVKQPDGRWRLTIPLEGGSYYYKFVVEGSDRKDASNPTSVTSEPNWSTFFVPGDTLRGRYTGDVPEGERGAVSIMSYTSTANSQERSAYVWTPPGYDPERQDAYPVFYLQHGGGQTWTDWIEVGRAAQILDNHYRNGDIVPMVVVMANGNGVNFPNEIRTRIVPAAEASYNVSDDPEDRALAGLSMGSGAALSTLWAAPGEFAYISGFSAFGSVPGNADVEAINAGTTLLRIYTGDVQDFTYQNTLSLIASMENRGVEHEFAPVIPGPHSWDVWQKALIDLLPRLFTADTSAGIPLEAVIPEGENGVLAVSVADFGELVSFSSPENVGDRLRMTTMLPEVTITDSRTAQQAGVGGWSVSGHADAFTSAGQTLTADHLGWTPQLLTPRPGLSAGAPVETILDGGPGLEAPADLGSATAEGRFGTATFGADLELEVPVGTQPGTYSGLLMVSLFPID
;
A
#
# COMPACT_ATOMS: atom_id res chain seq x y z
N MET A 1 13.27 53.05 22.73
CA MET A 1 13.12 51.74 23.39
C MET A 1 12.19 50.93 22.51
N GLY A 2 12.77 50.07 21.67
CA GLY A 2 12.03 49.19 20.79
C GLY A 2 12.60 47.79 20.95
N ALA A 3 11.74 46.85 21.34
CA ALA A 3 11.98 45.43 21.26
C ALA A 3 10.91 44.89 20.29
N GLY A 4 11.33 44.58 19.07
CA GLY A 4 10.54 43.86 18.09
C GLY A 4 11.27 42.55 17.84
N SER A 5 10.68 41.48 18.33
CA SER A 5 11.05 40.08 18.10
C SER A 5 11.21 39.79 16.61
N LEU A 6 12.42 39.39 16.22
CA LEU A 6 12.71 38.79 14.92
C LEU A 6 12.14 37.37 14.93
N LEU A 7 11.09 37.15 14.14
CA LEU A 7 10.66 35.82 13.73
C LEU A 7 11.80 35.19 12.93
N ALA A 8 12.28 34.03 13.37
CA ALA A 8 13.17 33.19 12.60
C ALA A 8 12.48 32.83 11.27
N ALA A 9 13.21 32.99 10.17
CA ALA A 9 12.76 32.54 8.86
C ALA A 9 12.64 31.01 8.88
N GLN A 10 11.50 30.48 8.43
CA GLN A 10 11.35 29.06 8.16
C GLN A 10 12.37 28.63 7.08
N PRO A 11 12.92 27.40 7.15
CA PRO A 11 13.72 26.86 6.07
C PRO A 11 12.87 26.78 4.80
N ALA A 12 13.48 27.10 3.66
CA ALA A 12 12.81 27.24 2.38
C ALA A 12 12.24 25.89 1.91
N THR A 13 10.94 25.67 2.16
CA THR A 13 10.13 24.76 1.35
C THR A 13 10.31 25.17 -0.11
N ALA A 14 10.78 24.27 -0.98
CA ALA A 14 10.79 24.51 -2.41
C ALA A 14 9.39 25.01 -2.81
N ALA A 15 9.29 26.17 -3.47
CA ALA A 15 8.00 26.73 -3.84
C ALA A 15 7.19 25.67 -4.61
N ASP A 16 6.03 25.29 -4.08
CA ASP A 16 5.14 24.29 -4.66
C ASP A 16 4.92 24.59 -6.15
N ASP A 17 5.03 23.58 -7.02
CA ASP A 17 4.68 23.74 -8.44
C ASP A 17 3.19 24.11 -8.53
N PRO A 18 2.80 25.37 -8.89
CA PRO A 18 1.40 25.76 -8.96
C PRO A 18 0.62 25.02 -10.06
N TRP A 19 1.29 24.21 -10.88
CA TRP A 19 0.65 23.34 -11.85
C TRP A 19 0.26 21.99 -11.25
N VAL A 20 0.58 21.70 -10.00
CA VAL A 20 0.20 20.46 -9.30
C VAL A 20 -0.50 20.82 -8.00
N ALA A 21 -1.65 20.19 -7.76
CA ALA A 21 -2.39 20.35 -6.51
C ALA A 21 -3.09 19.05 -6.13
N GLU A 22 -3.14 18.77 -4.84
CA GLU A 22 -4.02 17.73 -4.31
C GLU A 22 -5.50 18.13 -4.55
N VAL A 23 -6.30 17.15 -4.94
CA VAL A 23 -7.72 17.30 -5.25
C VAL A 23 -8.53 16.85 -4.03
N PRO A 24 -9.49 17.67 -3.54
CA PRO A 24 -10.43 17.21 -2.53
C PRO A 24 -11.16 15.95 -2.98
N ASN A 25 -10.98 14.87 -2.23
CA ASN A 25 -11.47 13.54 -2.55
C ASN A 25 -11.76 12.79 -1.23
N PRO A 26 -12.68 11.80 -1.20
CA PRO A 26 -12.89 11.00 0.02
C PRO A 26 -11.63 10.26 0.51
N PHE A 27 -10.66 10.08 -0.39
CA PHE A 27 -9.34 9.52 -0.10
C PHE A 27 -8.27 10.59 -0.38
N PRO A 28 -7.25 10.73 0.49
CA PRO A 28 -6.15 11.66 0.27
C PRO A 28 -5.28 11.26 -0.94
N ASP A 29 -4.27 12.07 -1.23
CA ASP A 29 -3.17 11.72 -2.15
C ASP A 29 -3.59 11.60 -3.62
N LEU A 30 -4.69 12.26 -3.98
CA LEU A 30 -5.14 12.41 -5.36
C LEU A 30 -4.62 13.73 -5.94
N TYR A 31 -3.77 13.69 -6.97
CA TYR A 31 -3.14 14.90 -7.50
C TYR A 31 -3.62 15.24 -8.91
N ARG A 32 -3.86 16.54 -9.14
CA ARG A 32 -4.19 17.10 -10.45
C ARG A 32 -3.03 17.95 -10.97
N PHE A 33 -2.60 17.59 -12.17
CA PHE A 33 -1.66 18.32 -12.99
C PHE A 33 -2.41 19.25 -13.94
N THR A 34 -2.01 20.52 -14.02
CA THR A 34 -2.67 21.59 -14.78
C THR A 34 -1.66 22.45 -15.53
N VAL A 35 -1.59 22.31 -16.86
CA VAL A 35 -0.71 23.10 -17.72
C VAL A 35 -1.52 24.17 -18.46
N PRO A 36 -1.24 25.48 -18.28
CA PRO A 36 -1.88 26.54 -19.05
C PRO A 36 -1.49 26.50 -20.54
N ASN A 37 -2.46 26.69 -21.45
CA ASN A 37 -2.19 26.76 -22.90
C ASN A 37 -1.12 27.79 -23.25
N ALA A 38 -1.13 28.93 -22.55
CA ALA A 38 -0.21 30.03 -22.77
C ALA A 38 1.25 29.70 -22.42
N ALA A 39 1.50 28.64 -21.65
CA ALA A 39 2.83 28.23 -21.24
C ALA A 39 3.53 27.30 -22.27
N ILE A 40 2.76 26.59 -23.10
CA ILE A 40 3.28 25.50 -23.95
C ILE A 40 4.17 26.03 -25.07
N GLN A 41 3.67 26.95 -25.90
CA GLN A 41 4.42 27.45 -27.05
C GLN A 41 5.72 28.17 -26.64
N PRO A 42 5.74 29.03 -25.60
CA PRO A 42 6.99 29.61 -25.11
C PRO A 42 8.00 28.58 -24.62
N ALA A 43 7.55 27.51 -23.95
CA ALA A 43 8.44 26.51 -23.39
C ALA A 43 8.99 25.51 -24.42
N THR A 44 8.20 25.21 -25.47
CA THR A 44 8.49 24.09 -26.38
C THR A 44 8.65 24.49 -27.85
N GLY A 45 8.22 25.69 -28.22
CA GLY A 45 8.08 26.10 -29.62
C GLY A 45 6.91 25.45 -30.36
N ILE A 46 6.13 24.59 -29.69
CA ILE A 46 5.04 23.82 -30.28
C ILE A 46 3.71 24.47 -29.94
N THR A 47 2.84 24.67 -30.94
CA THR A 47 1.41 24.92 -30.73
C THR A 47 0.70 23.58 -30.54
N GLY A 48 0.92 22.97 -29.37
CA GLY A 48 0.68 21.53 -29.09
C GLY A 48 -0.72 21.02 -29.43
N THR A 49 -0.78 19.76 -29.85
CA THR A 49 -2.04 19.00 -30.00
C THR A 49 -2.14 17.86 -28.98
N VAL A 50 -1.00 17.42 -28.45
CA VAL A 50 -0.88 16.37 -27.44
C VAL A 50 0.00 16.90 -26.32
N VAL A 51 -0.58 17.02 -25.13
CA VAL A 51 0.11 17.39 -23.90
C VAL A 51 -0.04 16.23 -22.93
N ALA A 52 1.05 15.87 -22.26
CA ALA A 52 1.05 14.83 -21.25
C ALA A 52 1.86 15.27 -20.03
N VAL A 53 1.58 14.61 -18.90
CA VAL A 53 2.51 14.53 -17.79
C VAL A 53 3.13 13.14 -17.82
N GLU A 54 4.44 13.06 -17.64
CA GLU A 54 5.20 11.82 -17.58
C GLU A 54 5.91 11.73 -16.24
N GLY A 55 5.94 10.56 -15.62
CA GLY A 55 6.57 10.37 -14.31
C GLY A 55 6.56 8.92 -13.85
N ASN A 56 7.16 8.64 -12.70
CA ASN A 56 7.23 7.32 -12.07
C ASN A 56 5.90 6.90 -11.40
N PHE A 57 4.76 7.07 -12.09
CA PHE A 57 3.43 6.87 -11.52
C PHE A 57 2.83 5.47 -11.72
N ALA A 58 3.42 4.63 -12.59
CA ALA A 58 2.93 3.27 -12.81
C ALA A 58 3.48 2.30 -11.74
N PRO A 59 2.92 1.08 -11.59
CA PRO A 59 3.41 0.07 -10.66
C PRO A 59 4.92 -0.16 -10.73
N GLY A 60 5.52 -0.48 -9.58
CA GLY A 60 6.96 -0.57 -9.41
C GLY A 60 7.70 0.73 -9.71
N LYS A 61 7.00 1.88 -9.58
CA LYS A 61 7.50 3.23 -9.91
C LYS A 61 8.00 3.32 -11.36
N THR A 62 7.35 2.59 -12.26
CA THR A 62 7.70 2.58 -13.68
C THR A 62 7.36 3.93 -14.32
N TRP A 63 8.27 4.46 -15.14
CA TRP A 63 8.04 5.70 -15.88
C TRP A 63 6.90 5.54 -16.89
N THR A 64 5.91 6.42 -16.84
CA THR A 64 4.72 6.32 -17.66
C THR A 64 4.19 7.67 -18.13
N THR A 65 3.31 7.65 -19.13
CA THR A 65 2.69 8.85 -19.72
C THR A 65 1.19 8.91 -19.38
N LEU A 66 0.76 10.03 -18.83
CA LEU A 66 -0.65 10.38 -18.65
C LEU A 66 -1.02 11.52 -19.60
N ASN A 67 -1.79 11.20 -20.63
CA ASN A 67 -2.28 12.20 -21.56
C ASN A 67 -3.23 13.16 -20.84
N MET A 68 -3.07 14.45 -21.09
CA MET A 68 -3.89 15.49 -20.49
C MET A 68 -5.09 15.80 -21.40
N GLY A 69 -6.25 16.05 -20.79
CA GLY A 69 -7.43 16.56 -21.48
C GLY A 69 -7.43 18.09 -21.53
N SER A 70 -7.85 18.67 -22.65
CA SER A 70 -7.99 20.12 -22.79
C SER A 70 -9.35 20.61 -22.30
N SER A 71 -9.35 21.55 -21.36
CA SER A 71 -10.57 22.23 -20.88
C SER A 71 -10.24 23.62 -20.36
N GLY A 72 -11.07 24.62 -20.72
CA GLY A 72 -11.01 25.95 -20.09
C GLY A 72 -9.64 26.64 -20.12
N GLY A 73 -8.95 26.65 -21.28
CA GLY A 73 -7.64 27.30 -21.43
C GLY A 73 -6.45 26.52 -20.86
N ASN A 74 -6.70 25.34 -20.27
CA ASN A 74 -5.70 24.50 -19.64
C ASN A 74 -5.74 23.07 -20.20
N TRP A 75 -4.66 22.33 -19.93
CA TRP A 75 -4.58 20.89 -20.04
C TRP A 75 -4.55 20.30 -18.63
N THR A 76 -5.32 19.25 -18.39
CA THR A 76 -5.42 18.63 -17.06
C THR A 76 -5.32 17.12 -17.12
N SER A 77 -4.66 16.54 -16.13
CA SER A 77 -4.71 15.12 -15.83
C SER A 77 -4.80 14.94 -14.31
N THR A 78 -5.41 13.86 -13.85
CA THR A 78 -5.54 13.54 -12.43
C THR A 78 -5.13 12.08 -12.23
N ILE A 79 -4.38 11.83 -11.17
CA ILE A 79 -3.91 10.49 -10.82
C ILE A 79 -3.86 10.33 -9.30
N GLY A 80 -4.23 9.13 -8.86
CA GLY A 80 -4.10 8.68 -7.48
C GLY A 80 -5.30 7.82 -7.05
N PRO A 81 -5.48 7.60 -5.75
CA PRO A 81 -4.51 7.92 -4.69
C PRO A 81 -3.11 7.38 -4.99
N LEU A 82 -2.07 8.20 -4.76
CA LEU A 82 -0.68 7.79 -4.88
C LEU A 82 -0.19 7.25 -3.54
N ASP A 83 0.66 6.22 -3.57
CA ASP A 83 1.31 5.73 -2.35
C ASP A 83 2.27 6.79 -1.80
N PRO A 84 2.43 6.91 -0.47
CA PRO A 84 3.41 7.82 0.13
C PRO A 84 4.82 7.62 -0.44
N GLY A 85 5.56 8.71 -0.60
CA GLY A 85 6.93 8.70 -1.12
C GLY A 85 7.23 9.83 -2.10
N LEU A 86 8.37 9.72 -2.78
CA LEU A 86 8.82 10.71 -3.76
C LEU A 86 8.45 10.30 -5.19
N TYR A 87 7.72 11.18 -5.88
CA TYR A 87 7.51 11.10 -7.31
C TYR A 87 8.35 12.15 -8.03
N TYR A 88 8.77 11.84 -9.24
CA TYR A 88 9.44 12.78 -10.14
C TYR A 88 8.82 12.71 -11.52
N TYR A 89 8.59 13.88 -12.12
CA TYR A 89 7.76 14.03 -13.30
C TYR A 89 8.20 15.19 -14.20
N GLN A 90 7.74 15.18 -15.44
CA GLN A 90 7.90 16.28 -16.40
C GLN A 90 6.61 16.45 -17.21
N TYR A 91 6.47 17.60 -17.87
CA TYR A 91 5.43 17.77 -18.88
C TYR A 91 6.03 17.56 -20.27
N THR A 92 5.23 17.05 -21.21
CA THR A 92 5.65 16.90 -22.60
C THR A 92 4.61 17.48 -23.54
N ALA A 93 5.09 18.09 -24.63
CA ALA A 93 4.25 18.53 -25.74
C ALA A 93 4.73 17.91 -27.04
N ARG A 94 3.78 17.44 -27.86
CA ARG A 94 4.05 16.91 -29.19
C ARG A 94 3.23 17.65 -30.25
N PRO A 95 3.76 17.86 -31.47
CA PRO A 95 2.95 18.37 -32.56
C PRO A 95 1.98 17.29 -33.10
N ALA A 96 2.39 16.02 -33.07
CA ALA A 96 1.60 14.84 -33.45
C ALA A 96 2.14 13.57 -32.73
N TRP A 97 1.35 12.48 -32.73
CA TRP A 97 1.70 11.23 -32.05
C TRP A 97 2.97 10.55 -32.55
N ASN A 98 3.27 10.71 -33.84
CA ASN A 98 4.41 10.12 -34.53
C ASN A 98 5.66 11.00 -34.58
N GLN A 99 5.65 12.05 -33.76
CA GLN A 99 6.78 12.97 -33.62
C GLN A 99 7.24 12.98 -32.17
N ASP A 100 8.50 13.34 -31.99
CA ASP A 100 9.14 13.37 -30.68
C ASP A 100 8.47 14.41 -29.77
N ALA A 101 8.42 14.07 -28.48
CA ALA A 101 8.04 15.01 -27.45
C ALA A 101 9.16 15.98 -27.13
N VAL A 102 8.77 17.23 -26.86
CA VAL A 102 9.62 18.19 -26.18
C VAL A 102 9.21 18.22 -24.72
N ALA A 103 10.13 17.82 -23.84
CA ALA A 103 9.94 17.90 -22.39
C ALA A 103 10.10 19.34 -21.91
N PHE A 104 9.27 19.72 -20.95
CA PHE A 104 9.32 21.03 -20.30
C PHE A 104 8.76 20.92 -18.87
N ARG A 105 8.91 22.02 -18.13
CA ARG A 105 8.43 22.15 -16.76
C ARG A 105 7.78 23.51 -16.55
N ASN A 106 7.19 23.68 -15.38
CA ASN A 106 6.80 25.01 -14.94
C ASN A 106 8.06 25.89 -14.73
N PRO A 107 8.21 27.01 -15.46
CA PRO A 107 9.37 27.89 -15.30
C PRO A 107 9.43 28.59 -13.94
N ALA A 108 8.33 28.65 -13.18
CA ALA A 108 8.29 29.23 -11.84
C ALA A 108 8.77 28.25 -10.76
N SER A 109 8.79 26.94 -11.04
CA SER A 109 9.25 25.94 -10.08
C SER A 109 10.79 25.93 -9.99
N PRO A 110 11.38 25.88 -8.79
CA PRO A 110 12.83 25.78 -8.64
C PRO A 110 13.34 24.50 -9.29
N GLN A 111 14.40 24.56 -10.11
CA GLN A 111 14.96 23.36 -10.74
C GLN A 111 15.50 22.45 -9.64
N GLN A 112 14.89 21.27 -9.51
CA GLN A 112 15.26 20.32 -8.49
C GLN A 112 16.22 19.25 -8.99
N VAL A 113 16.12 18.81 -10.25
CA VAL A 113 16.96 17.72 -10.76
C VAL A 113 18.01 18.26 -11.73
N THR A 114 19.28 18.17 -11.35
CA THR A 114 20.41 18.74 -12.11
C THR A 114 20.62 17.99 -13.42
N SER A 115 20.63 16.65 -13.40
CA SER A 115 20.87 15.83 -14.59
C SER A 115 19.69 15.79 -15.57
N LYS A 116 18.48 16.13 -15.09
CA LYS A 116 17.24 16.18 -15.86
C LYS A 116 16.53 17.51 -15.63
N PRO A 117 16.97 18.60 -16.30
CA PRO A 117 16.45 19.95 -16.04
C PRO A 117 14.96 20.16 -16.28
N ALA A 118 14.28 19.24 -16.98
CA ALA A 118 12.83 19.26 -17.20
C ALA A 118 12.04 18.56 -16.08
N TRP A 119 12.71 17.88 -15.14
CA TRP A 119 12.04 17.15 -14.07
C TRP A 119 11.70 18.07 -12.90
N ASN A 120 10.56 17.76 -12.31
CA ASN A 120 10.04 18.24 -11.04
C ASN A 120 9.91 17.04 -10.10
N THR A 121 9.76 17.32 -8.82
CA THR A 121 9.47 16.36 -7.75
C THR A 121 8.11 16.65 -7.14
N LEU A 122 7.45 15.62 -6.64
CA LEU A 122 6.22 15.68 -5.85
C LEU A 122 6.41 14.77 -4.65
N PHE A 123 6.36 15.33 -3.44
CA PHE A 123 6.31 14.52 -2.23
C PHE A 123 4.87 14.18 -1.89
N VAL A 124 4.60 12.91 -1.66
CA VAL A 124 3.33 12.44 -1.09
C VAL A 124 3.64 12.01 0.35
N PRO A 125 3.21 12.77 1.37
CA PRO A 125 3.43 12.40 2.76
C PRO A 125 2.50 11.27 3.16
N GLY A 126 2.91 10.46 4.14
CA GLY A 126 2.07 9.40 4.70
C GLY A 126 2.88 8.28 5.32
N PRO A 127 2.21 7.23 5.82
CA PRO A 127 2.86 6.09 6.44
C PRO A 127 3.89 5.44 5.51
N GLY A 128 5.09 5.21 6.04
CA GLY A 128 6.22 4.63 5.31
C GLY A 128 7.07 5.64 4.53
N ALA A 129 6.72 6.93 4.54
CA ALA A 129 7.48 8.01 3.89
C ALA A 129 7.95 9.11 4.87
N GLU A 130 7.78 8.91 6.17
CA GLU A 130 8.14 9.88 7.21
C GLU A 130 9.65 10.19 7.20
N TRP A 131 10.48 9.18 7.01
CA TRP A 131 11.95 9.29 6.91
C TRP A 131 12.42 10.03 5.64
N LEU A 132 11.51 10.34 4.71
CA LEU A 132 11.75 11.20 3.54
C LEU A 132 11.32 12.66 3.77
N ALA A 133 10.70 12.98 4.91
CA ALA A 133 10.21 14.32 5.23
C ALA A 133 11.31 15.23 5.81
N ASP A 134 11.13 16.54 5.67
CA ASP A 134 12.06 17.53 6.22
C ASP A 134 12.00 17.60 7.75
N VAL A 135 13.17 17.66 8.41
CA VAL A 135 13.29 17.86 9.86
C VAL A 135 13.91 19.24 10.15
N PRO A 136 13.30 20.08 11.02
CA PRO A 136 13.77 21.45 11.28
C PRO A 136 15.19 21.56 11.88
N SER A 137 15.66 20.54 12.58
CA SER A 137 16.95 20.49 13.27
C SER A 137 17.92 19.51 12.61
N GLY A 138 17.85 19.38 11.29
CA GLY A 138 18.70 18.49 10.51
C GLY A 138 20.14 18.98 10.32
N GLY A 139 20.96 18.14 9.70
CA GLY A 139 22.36 18.44 9.38
C GLY A 139 22.52 19.48 8.27
N GLU A 140 23.77 19.82 7.96
CA GLU A 140 24.10 20.85 6.96
C GLU A 140 24.63 20.23 5.66
N LEU A 141 24.23 20.79 4.52
CA LEU A 141 24.79 20.46 3.20
C LEU A 141 25.72 21.58 2.74
N GLN A 142 26.95 21.21 2.41
CA GLN A 142 27.95 22.10 1.83
C GLN A 142 28.47 21.55 0.51
N GLU A 143 28.73 22.43 -0.46
CA GLU A 143 29.47 22.06 -1.67
C GLU A 143 30.95 22.39 -1.48
N ILE A 144 31.81 21.44 -1.83
CA ILE A 144 33.26 21.64 -1.90
C ILE A 144 33.75 21.52 -3.34
N THR A 145 34.90 22.14 -3.63
CA THR A 145 35.61 22.05 -4.91
C THR A 145 36.97 21.40 -4.68
N TYR A 146 37.37 20.50 -5.57
CA TYR A 146 38.66 19.83 -5.54
C TYR A 146 39.24 19.71 -6.95
N GLU A 147 40.56 19.67 -7.06
CA GLU A 147 41.25 19.43 -8.32
C GLU A 147 41.19 17.94 -8.65
N SER A 148 40.56 17.56 -9.77
CA SER A 148 40.60 16.19 -10.27
C SER A 148 41.78 16.03 -11.22
N THR A 149 42.78 15.28 -10.77
CA THR A 149 43.93 14.90 -11.60
C THR A 149 43.55 13.93 -12.73
N VAL A 150 42.40 13.25 -12.61
CA VAL A 150 41.87 12.35 -13.65
C VAL A 150 41.16 13.13 -14.76
N ALA A 151 40.36 14.14 -14.38
CA ALA A 151 39.63 14.98 -15.32
C ALA A 151 40.45 16.17 -15.85
N ASP A 152 41.60 16.47 -15.23
CA ASP A 152 42.41 17.67 -15.49
C ASP A 152 41.58 18.96 -15.34
N ALA A 153 40.73 19.00 -14.30
CA ALA A 153 39.78 20.07 -14.03
C ALA A 153 39.34 20.11 -12.56
N ASP A 154 38.86 21.28 -12.11
CA ASP A 154 38.14 21.39 -10.84
C ASP A 154 36.79 20.67 -10.94
N ARG A 155 36.52 19.83 -9.94
CA ARG A 155 35.23 19.15 -9.75
C ARG A 155 34.62 19.52 -8.40
N SER A 156 33.38 19.12 -8.20
CA SER A 156 32.63 19.43 -6.97
C SER A 156 32.07 18.17 -6.34
N ALA A 157 31.89 18.22 -5.03
CA ALA A 157 31.19 17.21 -4.24
C ALA A 157 30.23 17.91 -3.27
N LEU A 158 29.12 17.24 -2.92
CA LEU A 158 28.33 17.65 -1.76
C LEU A 158 28.84 16.93 -0.53
N VAL A 159 28.79 17.60 0.61
CA VAL A 159 29.12 17.04 1.92
C VAL A 159 27.94 17.32 2.84
N TRP A 160 27.39 16.26 3.45
CA TRP A 160 26.45 16.36 4.55
C TRP A 160 27.21 16.18 5.87
N THR A 161 26.96 17.09 6.81
CA THR A 161 27.46 16.99 8.18
C THR A 161 26.29 16.79 9.14
N PRO A 162 26.45 15.97 10.19
CA PRO A 162 25.36 15.65 11.10
C PRO A 162 24.94 16.90 11.90
N PRO A 163 23.71 16.95 12.44
CA PRO A 163 23.26 18.07 13.30
C PRO A 163 24.19 18.35 14.49
N SER A 164 24.93 17.33 14.93
CA SER A 164 25.89 17.37 16.03
C SER A 164 27.34 17.65 15.61
N TYR A 165 27.58 18.06 14.35
CA TYR A 165 28.92 18.28 13.83
C TYR A 165 29.67 19.38 14.60
N ASP A 166 30.87 19.05 15.05
CA ASP A 166 31.80 19.95 15.74
C ASP A 166 33.19 19.87 15.08
N GLU A 167 33.62 20.98 14.48
CA GLU A 167 34.94 21.08 13.83
C GLU A 167 36.11 20.88 14.82
N ASP A 168 35.87 21.10 16.11
CA ASP A 168 36.85 20.97 17.18
C ASP A 168 36.72 19.65 17.98
N ARG A 169 35.87 18.70 17.54
CA ARG A 169 35.71 17.38 18.19
C ARG A 169 37.06 16.66 18.30
N GLU A 170 37.36 16.13 19.49
CA GLU A 170 38.64 15.43 19.77
C GLU A 170 38.83 14.17 18.91
N GLU A 171 37.77 13.38 18.75
CA GLU A 171 37.74 12.22 17.86
C GLU A 171 37.12 12.64 16.51
N PRO A 172 37.85 12.56 15.39
CA PRO A 172 37.32 12.90 14.07
C PRO A 172 36.10 12.04 13.69
N TYR A 173 35.25 12.55 12.80
CA TYR A 173 34.05 11.83 12.35
C TYR A 173 34.41 10.73 11.33
N PRO A 174 33.78 9.54 11.40
CA PRO A 174 33.87 8.58 10.31
C PRO A 174 33.18 9.11 9.06
N VAL A 175 33.53 8.56 7.89
CA VAL A 175 33.12 9.11 6.59
C VAL A 175 32.51 8.06 5.68
N LEU A 176 31.35 8.39 5.09
CA LEU A 176 30.76 7.64 3.99
C LEU A 176 30.95 8.38 2.66
N TYR A 177 31.59 7.73 1.69
CA TYR A 177 31.70 8.22 0.31
C TYR A 177 30.63 7.57 -0.58
N LEU A 178 29.84 8.39 -1.27
CA LEU A 178 28.77 7.95 -2.16
C LEU A 178 29.04 8.29 -3.62
N LEU A 179 28.93 7.27 -4.49
CA LEU A 179 29.20 7.39 -5.92
C LEU A 179 27.91 7.22 -6.76
N PRO A 180 27.59 8.16 -7.66
CA PRO A 180 26.41 8.08 -8.52
C PRO A 180 26.57 7.03 -9.64
N ASP A 181 25.46 6.70 -10.29
CA ASP A 181 25.47 5.89 -11.51
C ASP A 181 25.92 6.69 -12.74
N GLN A 182 26.22 5.98 -13.84
CA GLN A 182 26.65 6.58 -15.10
C GLN A 182 25.65 7.64 -15.61
N GLY A 183 26.15 8.84 -15.92
CA GLY A 183 25.34 9.92 -16.48
C GLY A 183 24.43 10.62 -15.47
N ARG A 184 24.61 10.36 -14.17
CA ARG A 184 23.94 11.05 -13.07
C ARG A 184 24.86 12.07 -12.41
N SER A 185 24.24 13.07 -11.79
CA SER A 185 24.95 14.07 -10.97
C SER A 185 25.13 13.55 -9.54
N TYR A 186 26.25 13.87 -8.88
CA TYR A 186 26.42 13.65 -7.44
C TYR A 186 25.34 14.35 -6.61
N ARG A 187 24.74 15.43 -7.14
CA ARG A 187 23.63 16.13 -6.49
C ARG A 187 22.37 15.28 -6.40
N GLU A 188 22.17 14.29 -7.30
CA GLU A 188 20.95 13.50 -7.31
C GLU A 188 20.73 12.71 -6.01
N TRP A 189 21.79 12.41 -5.25
CA TRP A 189 21.64 11.86 -3.89
C TRP A 189 20.75 12.74 -3.01
N THR A 190 20.84 14.06 -3.14
CA THR A 190 19.98 15.01 -2.40
C THR A 190 18.68 15.31 -3.12
N GLU A 191 18.70 15.39 -4.46
CA GLU A 191 17.55 15.81 -5.26
C GLU A 191 16.48 14.71 -5.40
N LEU A 192 16.91 13.49 -5.74
CA LEU A 192 16.05 12.34 -5.96
C LEU A 192 16.27 11.27 -4.89
N GLY A 193 17.47 11.15 -4.34
CA GLY A 193 17.77 10.24 -3.24
C GLY A 193 17.34 10.73 -1.87
N ARG A 194 16.90 12.00 -1.74
CA ARG A 194 16.48 12.61 -0.46
C ARG A 194 17.46 12.40 0.69
N LEU A 195 18.76 12.27 0.37
CA LEU A 195 19.79 11.89 1.33
C LEU A 195 19.77 12.76 2.58
N LYS A 196 19.57 14.08 2.42
CA LYS A 196 19.50 14.99 3.57
C LYS A 196 18.37 14.59 4.52
N GLN A 197 17.15 14.37 4.00
CA GLN A 197 16.00 14.00 4.82
C GLN A 197 16.22 12.63 5.49
N ILE A 198 16.74 11.66 4.75
CA ILE A 198 17.04 10.32 5.27
C ILE A 198 18.00 10.42 6.46
N LEU A 199 19.16 11.07 6.26
CA LEU A 199 20.19 11.17 7.28
C LEU A 199 19.79 12.09 8.43
N ASP A 200 19.02 13.14 8.18
CA ASP A 200 18.52 14.04 9.22
C ASP A 200 17.54 13.32 10.17
N ASN A 201 16.59 12.55 9.63
CA ASN A 201 15.65 11.79 10.45
C ASN A 201 16.41 10.76 11.30
N LEU A 202 17.26 9.95 10.67
CA LEU A 202 18.08 8.95 11.35
C LEU A 202 18.98 9.57 12.44
N ALA A 203 19.63 10.70 12.15
CA ALA A 203 20.50 11.37 13.12
C ALA A 203 19.72 11.95 14.31
N VAL A 204 18.53 12.50 14.07
CA VAL A 204 17.68 13.07 15.12
C VAL A 204 17.06 11.98 15.99
N GLU A 205 16.74 10.83 15.41
CA GLU A 205 16.23 9.64 16.11
C GLU A 205 17.33 8.90 16.89
N GLY A 206 18.60 9.09 16.50
CA GLY A 206 19.75 8.44 17.11
C GLY A 206 20.04 7.06 16.54
N ASP A 207 19.54 6.79 15.33
CA ASP A 207 19.61 5.48 14.65
C ASP A 207 20.87 5.31 13.79
N ILE A 208 21.72 6.35 13.69
CA ILE A 208 23.02 6.29 13.01
C ILE A 208 24.14 6.79 13.91
N GLU A 209 25.35 6.26 13.70
CA GLU A 209 26.56 6.88 14.25
C GLU A 209 26.76 8.25 13.58
N PRO A 210 27.04 9.33 14.33
CA PRO A 210 27.37 10.62 13.73
C PRO A 210 28.55 10.50 12.77
N MET A 211 28.31 10.75 11.48
CA MET A 211 29.28 10.59 10.40
C MET A 211 29.17 11.73 9.38
N VAL A 212 30.24 11.99 8.63
CA VAL A 212 30.22 12.91 7.49
C VAL A 212 29.95 12.10 6.21
N VAL A 213 29.08 12.60 5.32
CA VAL A 213 28.76 11.91 4.06
C VAL A 213 29.16 12.75 2.87
N VAL A 214 30.07 12.22 2.04
CA VAL A 214 30.63 12.89 0.87
C VAL A 214 30.07 12.27 -0.41
N MET A 215 29.31 13.05 -1.16
CA MET A 215 28.72 12.66 -2.46
C MET A 215 29.64 13.17 -3.58
N GLY A 216 30.51 12.29 -4.04
CA GLY A 216 31.53 12.60 -5.04
C GLY A 216 31.07 12.34 -6.47
N ASP A 217 31.65 13.05 -7.44
CA ASP A 217 31.41 12.78 -8.85
C ASP A 217 32.16 11.51 -9.31
N GLY A 218 31.44 10.39 -9.29
CA GLY A 218 31.94 9.07 -9.68
C GLY A 218 32.10 8.84 -11.18
N ASP A 219 31.74 9.80 -12.06
CA ASP A 219 31.97 9.66 -13.50
C ASP A 219 33.45 9.92 -13.83
N SER A 220 34.30 8.97 -13.42
CA SER A 220 35.75 8.98 -13.61
C SER A 220 36.20 7.72 -14.35
N THR A 221 37.17 7.89 -15.26
CA THR A 221 37.84 6.80 -15.97
C THR A 221 38.80 6.02 -15.08
N ASP A 222 39.24 6.61 -13.97
CA ASP A 222 40.07 5.98 -12.92
C ASP A 222 39.47 6.31 -11.54
N ALA A 223 38.58 5.42 -11.09
CA ALA A 223 37.88 5.62 -9.82
C ALA A 223 38.81 5.53 -8.61
N ARG A 224 39.94 4.81 -8.73
CA ARG A 224 40.91 4.70 -7.63
C ARG A 224 41.53 6.05 -7.36
N VAL A 225 42.13 6.66 -8.37
CA VAL A 225 42.78 7.98 -8.25
C VAL A 225 41.73 9.02 -7.88
N GLU A 226 40.55 9.00 -8.51
CA GLU A 226 39.54 10.01 -8.23
C GLU A 226 39.04 9.97 -6.79
N VAL A 227 38.81 8.79 -6.23
CA VAL A 227 38.33 8.67 -4.85
C VAL A 227 39.48 8.89 -3.86
N LEU A 228 40.56 8.12 -3.97
CA LEU A 228 41.58 8.05 -2.91
C LEU A 228 42.63 9.16 -3.01
N ASP A 229 42.95 9.65 -4.21
CA ASP A 229 43.99 10.67 -4.38
C ASP A 229 43.41 12.10 -4.52
N ASN A 230 42.11 12.24 -4.81
CA ASN A 230 41.46 13.55 -5.00
C ASN A 230 40.34 13.81 -3.96
N ILE A 231 39.27 13.00 -3.92
CA ILE A 231 38.09 13.27 -3.08
C ILE A 231 38.37 13.05 -1.58
N VAL A 232 39.05 11.96 -1.21
CA VAL A 232 39.37 11.65 0.20
C VAL A 232 40.22 12.77 0.83
N PRO A 233 41.36 13.18 0.25
CA PRO A 233 42.14 14.31 0.78
C PRO A 233 41.35 15.61 0.85
N ALA A 234 40.48 15.89 -0.14
CA ALA A 234 39.66 17.10 -0.11
C ALA A 234 38.63 17.10 1.03
N ALA A 235 38.13 15.94 1.43
CA ALA A 235 37.25 15.80 2.59
C ALA A 235 38.04 15.97 3.90
N GLU A 236 39.21 15.33 4.02
CA GLU A 236 40.12 15.43 5.17
C GLU A 236 40.65 16.86 5.40
N ASP A 237 40.92 17.60 4.33
CA ASP A 237 41.34 19.00 4.42
C ASP A 237 40.19 19.96 4.78
N GLY A 238 38.96 19.59 4.42
CA GLY A 238 37.78 20.47 4.53
C GLY A 238 36.96 20.28 5.80
N PHE A 239 37.02 19.10 6.42
CA PHE A 239 36.16 18.70 7.54
C PHE A 239 36.96 17.91 8.59
N ASN A 240 36.49 17.90 9.84
CA ASN A 240 37.09 17.13 10.93
C ASN A 240 36.73 15.64 10.81
N VAL A 241 37.35 14.95 9.86
CA VAL A 241 37.07 13.55 9.53
C VAL A 241 38.29 12.66 9.75
N SER A 242 38.04 11.38 10.03
CA SER A 242 39.09 10.40 10.31
C SER A 242 39.90 10.07 9.06
N ASP A 243 41.23 10.01 9.21
CA ASP A 243 42.17 9.53 8.19
C ASP A 243 42.48 8.02 8.35
N ASP A 244 41.88 7.36 9.34
CA ASP A 244 41.98 5.91 9.54
C ASP A 244 41.04 5.16 8.57
N PRO A 245 41.56 4.24 7.75
CA PRO A 245 40.73 3.40 6.89
C PRO A 245 39.63 2.60 7.63
N ALA A 246 39.80 2.33 8.93
CA ALA A 246 38.77 1.70 9.77
C ALA A 246 37.49 2.54 9.90
N ASP A 247 37.59 3.86 9.70
CA ASP A 247 36.49 4.82 9.81
C ASP A 247 35.97 5.28 8.44
N ARG A 248 36.32 4.56 7.36
CA ARG A 248 35.91 4.89 6.00
C ARG A 248 34.94 3.85 5.42
N ALA A 249 33.81 4.35 4.94
CA ALA A 249 32.81 3.60 4.19
C ALA A 249 32.70 4.12 2.75
N ILE A 250 32.36 3.22 1.81
CA ILE A 250 32.07 3.59 0.42
C ILE A 250 30.86 2.84 -0.11
N ALA A 251 29.96 3.54 -0.80
CA ALA A 251 28.86 2.92 -1.51
C ALA A 251 28.53 3.66 -2.80
N GLY A 252 27.65 3.09 -3.61
CA GLY A 252 27.17 3.75 -4.81
C GLY A 252 26.07 3.00 -5.51
N ILE A 253 25.62 3.58 -6.62
CA ILE A 253 24.55 3.03 -7.47
C ILE A 253 25.14 2.57 -8.80
N GLY A 254 24.76 1.39 -9.30
CA GLY A 254 25.10 0.93 -10.65
C GLY A 254 26.62 0.94 -10.93
N ARG A 255 27.09 1.89 -11.75
CA ARG A 255 28.53 2.11 -11.97
C ARG A 255 29.27 2.49 -10.69
N GLY A 256 28.74 3.39 -9.87
CA GLY A 256 29.32 3.79 -8.59
C GLY A 256 29.46 2.60 -7.64
N ALA A 257 28.42 1.76 -7.57
CA ALA A 257 28.45 0.49 -6.83
C ALA A 257 29.57 -0.44 -7.34
N SER A 258 29.72 -0.52 -8.67
CA SER A 258 30.76 -1.34 -9.30
C SER A 258 32.17 -0.80 -9.03
N GLN A 259 32.34 0.52 -8.91
CA GLN A 259 33.60 1.17 -8.53
C GLN A 259 33.94 0.86 -7.06
N ALA A 260 32.98 1.00 -6.14
CA ALA A 260 33.15 0.63 -4.73
C ALA A 260 33.59 -0.84 -4.57
N LEU A 261 32.92 -1.78 -5.26
CA LEU A 261 33.30 -3.20 -5.28
C LEU A 261 34.66 -3.45 -5.94
N THR A 262 35.09 -2.60 -6.88
CA THR A 262 36.41 -2.70 -7.50
C THR A 262 37.49 -2.27 -6.52
N LEU A 263 37.28 -1.17 -5.79
CA LEU A 263 38.21 -0.68 -4.76
C LEU A 263 38.36 -1.67 -3.60
N LEU A 264 37.26 -2.32 -3.19
CA LEU A 264 37.30 -3.46 -2.25
C LEU A 264 38.33 -4.53 -2.67
N LEU A 265 38.47 -4.77 -3.98
CA LEU A 265 39.40 -5.76 -4.53
C LEU A 265 40.80 -5.19 -4.80
N THR A 266 40.92 -4.00 -5.37
CA THR A 266 42.23 -3.47 -5.76
C THR A 266 42.99 -2.93 -4.55
N ASP A 267 42.25 -2.39 -3.58
CA ASP A 267 42.75 -1.56 -2.50
C ASP A 267 42.11 -1.98 -1.16
N THR A 268 42.19 -3.29 -0.90
CA THR A 268 41.65 -3.91 0.32
C THR A 268 42.25 -3.28 1.56
N GLY A 269 41.37 -2.90 2.49
CA GLY A 269 41.73 -2.23 3.74
C GLY A 269 41.70 -0.71 3.66
N GLU A 270 41.40 -0.09 2.52
CA GLU A 270 41.17 1.38 2.44
C GLU A 270 39.77 1.80 2.91
N PHE A 271 38.81 0.88 2.86
CA PHE A 271 37.43 1.06 3.35
C PHE A 271 37.04 -0.16 4.18
N SER A 272 36.68 0.06 5.44
CA SER A 272 36.19 -0.99 6.33
C SER A 272 34.75 -1.41 5.99
N GLN A 273 33.99 -0.56 5.29
CA GLN A 273 32.57 -0.81 5.00
C GLN A 273 32.20 -0.48 3.55
N VAL A 274 31.56 -1.42 2.84
CA VAL A 274 31.27 -1.30 1.41
C VAL A 274 29.82 -1.63 1.09
N GLY A 275 29.10 -0.67 0.51
CA GLY A 275 27.72 -0.81 0.05
C GLY A 275 27.62 -0.94 -1.47
N SER A 276 26.69 -1.76 -1.96
CA SER A 276 26.45 -1.93 -3.40
C SER A 276 24.96 -1.83 -3.73
N PHE A 277 24.53 -0.72 -4.32
CA PHE A 277 23.13 -0.50 -4.72
C PHE A 277 22.98 -0.80 -6.22
N SER A 278 22.34 -1.91 -6.56
CA SER A 278 22.19 -2.38 -7.96
C SER A 278 23.54 -2.52 -8.69
N GLY A 279 24.57 -2.99 -7.98
CA GLY A 279 25.93 -3.07 -8.49
C GLY A 279 26.27 -4.37 -9.21
N ARG A 280 27.41 -4.37 -9.91
CA ARG A 280 27.95 -5.58 -10.54
C ARG A 280 29.44 -5.68 -10.36
N LEU A 281 29.94 -6.91 -10.28
CA LEU A 281 31.37 -7.19 -10.30
C LEU A 281 31.72 -8.08 -11.49
N VAL A 282 32.58 -7.57 -12.37
CA VAL A 282 33.04 -8.30 -13.56
C VAL A 282 34.14 -9.31 -13.18
N SER A 283 35.09 -8.89 -12.35
CA SER A 283 36.26 -9.68 -11.94
C SER A 283 35.88 -10.93 -11.13
N SER A 284 36.72 -11.95 -11.18
CA SER A 284 36.64 -13.09 -10.26
C SER A 284 37.36 -12.78 -8.95
N VAL A 285 36.90 -13.39 -7.86
CA VAL A 285 37.53 -13.31 -6.55
C VAL A 285 38.17 -14.65 -6.23
N SER A 286 39.45 -14.65 -5.86
CA SER A 286 40.14 -15.87 -5.40
C SER A 286 39.93 -16.07 -3.90
N ALA A 287 40.00 -17.31 -3.40
CA ALA A 287 39.88 -17.59 -1.97
C ALA A 287 40.92 -16.85 -1.10
N THR A 288 42.15 -16.67 -1.60
CA THR A 288 43.18 -15.87 -0.91
C THR A 288 42.76 -14.40 -0.83
N LYS A 289 42.16 -13.87 -1.90
CA LYS A 289 41.68 -12.49 -1.90
C LYS A 289 40.46 -12.31 -1.01
N ALA A 290 39.55 -13.28 -0.98
CA ALA A 290 38.41 -13.28 -0.06
C ALA A 290 38.88 -13.25 1.40
N ALA A 291 39.87 -14.07 1.78
CA ALA A 291 40.43 -14.03 3.13
C ALA A 291 41.07 -12.68 3.49
N GLN A 292 41.69 -11.99 2.53
CA GLN A 292 42.21 -10.63 2.76
C GLN A 292 41.08 -9.61 2.94
N ILE A 293 39.98 -9.76 2.21
CA ILE A 293 38.81 -8.89 2.33
C ILE A 293 38.16 -9.10 3.70
N ASN A 294 37.90 -10.35 4.11
CA ASN A 294 37.25 -10.65 5.39
C ASN A 294 38.09 -10.19 6.60
N ASP A 295 39.42 -10.12 6.48
CA ASP A 295 40.31 -9.63 7.54
C ASP A 295 40.35 -8.09 7.64
N ALA A 296 39.96 -7.39 6.58
CA ALA A 296 40.15 -5.95 6.43
C ALA A 296 38.84 -5.16 6.21
N THR A 297 37.69 -5.83 6.22
CA THR A 297 36.39 -5.22 5.92
C THR A 297 35.36 -5.78 6.89
N ASP A 298 34.75 -4.89 7.67
CA ASP A 298 33.75 -5.23 8.69
C ASP A 298 32.38 -5.48 8.09
N LEU A 299 32.02 -4.73 7.04
CA LEU A 299 30.71 -4.81 6.39
C LEU A 299 30.82 -4.75 4.88
N ILE A 300 30.23 -5.74 4.21
CA ILE A 300 29.88 -5.66 2.79
C ILE A 300 28.38 -5.87 2.71
N ARG A 301 27.63 -4.91 2.15
CA ARG A 301 26.16 -5.03 2.04
C ARG A 301 25.67 -4.81 0.62
N ILE A 302 24.87 -5.76 0.13
CA ILE A 302 24.40 -5.82 -1.26
C ILE A 302 22.89 -5.64 -1.34
N TYR A 303 22.48 -4.70 -2.20
CA TYR A 303 21.10 -4.30 -2.45
C TYR A 303 20.78 -4.32 -3.95
N ALA A 304 19.54 -4.62 -4.30
CA ALA A 304 19.00 -4.39 -5.63
C ALA A 304 17.46 -4.33 -5.57
N GLY A 305 16.86 -3.76 -6.62
CA GLY A 305 15.41 -3.81 -6.78
C GLY A 305 14.90 -5.23 -7.06
N ASN A 306 13.61 -5.35 -7.35
CA ASN A 306 13.03 -6.59 -7.86
C ASN A 306 13.61 -6.99 -9.23
N VAL A 307 13.10 -8.10 -9.77
CA VAL A 307 13.57 -8.66 -11.06
C VAL A 307 13.45 -7.71 -12.27
N THR A 308 12.76 -6.58 -12.12
CA THR A 308 12.70 -5.51 -13.14
C THR A 308 13.87 -4.54 -13.07
N ASP A 309 14.71 -4.61 -12.03
CA ASP A 309 15.99 -3.90 -11.97
C ASP A 309 16.93 -4.40 -13.10
N PRO A 310 17.39 -3.50 -13.99
CA PRO A 310 18.33 -3.87 -15.05
C PRO A 310 19.62 -4.55 -14.55
N ALA A 311 20.02 -4.30 -13.30
CA ALA A 311 21.17 -4.89 -12.65
C ALA A 311 20.86 -6.18 -11.88
N TYR A 312 19.60 -6.60 -11.75
CA TYR A 312 19.20 -7.74 -10.91
C TYR A 312 20.03 -8.99 -11.19
N GLY A 313 20.07 -9.45 -12.44
CA GLY A 313 20.84 -10.64 -12.82
C GLY A 313 22.35 -10.50 -12.60
N SER A 314 22.88 -9.28 -12.70
CA SER A 314 24.30 -9.03 -12.39
C SER A 314 24.58 -9.04 -10.88
N THR A 315 23.61 -8.61 -10.07
CA THR A 315 23.66 -8.63 -8.61
C THR A 315 23.57 -10.07 -8.09
N VAL A 316 22.66 -10.89 -8.64
CA VAL A 316 22.61 -12.34 -8.37
C VAL A 316 23.97 -12.98 -8.67
N SER A 317 24.57 -12.67 -9.83
CA SER A 317 25.90 -13.19 -10.18
C SER A 317 27.02 -12.70 -9.25
N LEU A 318 26.93 -11.49 -8.71
CA LEU A 318 27.86 -10.95 -7.73
C LEU A 318 27.78 -11.75 -6.41
N VAL A 319 26.57 -11.95 -5.90
CA VAL A 319 26.30 -12.72 -4.67
C VAL A 319 26.83 -14.14 -4.80
N ASP A 320 26.56 -14.80 -5.94
CA ASP A 320 27.09 -16.15 -6.24
C ASP A 320 28.63 -16.18 -6.25
N LYS A 321 29.27 -15.17 -6.85
CA LYS A 321 30.75 -15.09 -6.89
C LYS A 321 31.34 -14.90 -5.50
N PHE A 322 30.74 -14.06 -4.67
CA PHE A 322 31.20 -13.82 -3.30
C PHE A 322 31.05 -15.07 -2.44
N ALA A 323 29.88 -15.72 -2.50
CA ALA A 323 29.62 -16.97 -1.81
C ALA A 323 30.60 -18.07 -2.26
N ALA A 324 30.84 -18.21 -3.57
CA ALA A 324 31.76 -19.22 -4.11
C ALA A 324 33.23 -18.97 -3.74
N ALA A 325 33.63 -17.70 -3.58
CA ALA A 325 34.99 -17.32 -3.19
C ALA A 325 35.23 -17.37 -1.67
N GLY A 326 34.15 -17.39 -0.86
CA GLY A 326 34.22 -17.33 0.60
C GLY A 326 34.37 -15.90 1.14
N VAL A 327 33.89 -14.88 0.40
CA VAL A 327 33.79 -13.51 0.92
C VAL A 327 32.66 -13.46 1.95
N GLU A 328 32.90 -12.84 3.09
CA GLU A 328 31.88 -12.57 4.11
C GLU A 328 31.11 -11.30 3.71
N PHE A 329 29.80 -11.41 3.51
CA PHE A 329 28.94 -10.28 3.13
C PHE A 329 27.52 -10.50 3.65
N GLN A 330 26.80 -9.39 3.76
CA GLN A 330 25.37 -9.34 4.04
C GLN A 330 24.61 -8.93 2.78
N SER A 331 23.34 -9.31 2.72
CA SER A 331 22.45 -8.89 1.64
C SER A 331 21.10 -8.52 2.21
N ASP A 332 20.58 -7.41 1.71
CA ASP A 332 19.22 -6.97 2.01
C ASP A 332 18.17 -7.72 1.18
N GLY A 333 18.60 -8.55 0.21
CA GLY A 333 17.72 -9.20 -0.73
C GLY A 333 17.17 -8.24 -1.80
N SER A 334 16.19 -8.76 -2.53
CA SER A 334 15.43 -8.09 -3.57
C SER A 334 14.33 -7.26 -2.94
N ASP A 335 14.30 -5.96 -3.25
CA ASP A 335 13.13 -5.11 -2.92
C ASP A 335 11.86 -5.76 -3.51
N PRO A 336 10.76 -5.86 -2.73
CA PRO A 336 9.55 -6.53 -3.20
C PRO A 336 8.69 -5.66 -4.14
N GLU A 337 8.84 -4.35 -4.11
CA GLU A 337 7.94 -3.38 -4.75
C GLU A 337 8.54 -2.80 -6.03
N THR A 338 9.79 -2.34 -5.98
CA THR A 338 10.38 -1.49 -7.01
C THR A 338 11.61 -2.10 -7.66
N GLY A 339 11.81 -1.81 -8.95
CA GLY A 339 13.03 -2.18 -9.69
C GLY A 339 14.23 -1.30 -9.33
N GLY A 340 15.16 -1.11 -10.26
CA GLY A 340 16.30 -0.21 -10.07
C GLY A 340 15.90 1.27 -10.19
N THR A 341 15.21 1.80 -9.18
CA THR A 341 14.72 3.19 -9.13
C THR A 341 15.25 3.92 -7.89
N TRP A 342 15.03 5.25 -7.84
CA TRP A 342 15.40 6.04 -6.67
C TRP A 342 14.66 5.59 -5.41
N ASP A 343 13.42 5.11 -5.52
CA ASP A 343 12.67 4.54 -4.39
C ASP A 343 13.42 3.37 -3.72
N THR A 344 13.96 2.44 -4.52
CA THR A 344 14.80 1.33 -4.02
C THR A 344 16.09 1.84 -3.39
N TRP A 345 16.77 2.80 -4.03
CA TRP A 345 18.06 3.30 -3.54
C TRP A 345 17.94 4.20 -2.31
N GLN A 346 16.80 4.88 -2.13
CA GLN A 346 16.46 5.58 -0.89
C GLN A 346 16.35 4.60 0.28
N LYS A 347 15.59 3.50 0.10
CA LYS A 347 15.49 2.42 1.11
C LYS A 347 16.86 1.79 1.38
N SER A 348 17.65 1.54 0.34
CA SER A 348 19.02 1.00 0.46
C SER A 348 19.93 1.93 1.26
N LEU A 349 19.86 3.24 1.02
CA LEU A 349 20.63 4.24 1.77
C LEU A 349 20.17 4.32 3.22
N HIS A 350 18.86 4.30 3.47
CA HIS A 350 18.27 4.31 4.81
C HIS A 350 18.79 3.13 5.64
N ASP A 351 18.66 1.90 5.13
CA ASP A 351 19.16 0.69 5.81
C ASP A 351 20.70 0.68 5.92
N PHE A 352 21.43 1.07 4.86
CA PHE A 352 22.90 1.05 4.90
C PHE A 352 23.45 2.01 5.95
N ALA A 353 22.93 3.25 6.00
CA ALA A 353 23.40 4.26 6.94
C ALA A 353 23.25 3.82 8.40
N GLN A 354 22.14 3.16 8.76
CA GLN A 354 21.88 2.63 10.11
C GLN A 354 22.90 1.59 10.58
N ARG A 355 23.64 0.99 9.65
CA ARG A 355 24.58 -0.10 9.93
C ARG A 355 26.02 0.39 10.02
N LEU A 356 26.28 1.61 9.54
CA LEU A 356 27.63 2.09 9.40
C LEU A 356 28.27 2.36 10.77
N PHE A 357 29.51 1.92 10.92
CA PHE A 357 30.37 2.16 12.10
C PHE A 357 29.79 1.68 13.45
N GLN A 358 28.88 0.69 13.42
CA GLN A 358 28.29 0.10 14.62
C GLN A 358 28.77 -1.35 14.84
N ALA A 359 28.93 -1.74 16.11
CA ALA A 359 29.52 -3.03 16.48
C ALA A 359 28.55 -4.23 16.39
N ASP A 360 27.23 -4.01 16.47
CA ASP A 360 26.21 -5.07 16.62
C ASP A 360 24.91 -4.80 15.83
N GLY A 361 25.00 -4.69 14.50
CA GLY A 361 23.82 -4.50 13.63
C GLY A 361 23.12 -5.79 13.20
N ASP A 362 21.79 -5.77 13.02
CA ASP A 362 21.00 -6.91 12.54
C ASP A 362 21.39 -7.32 11.10
N ALA A 363 22.14 -8.40 10.91
CA ALA A 363 22.57 -8.85 9.57
C ALA A 363 21.43 -9.26 8.61
N GLY A 364 20.18 -9.33 9.09
CA GLY A 364 19.01 -9.72 8.31
C GLY A 364 18.64 -8.77 7.16
N PRO A 365 17.79 -9.25 6.23
CA PRO A 365 17.18 -8.40 5.21
C PRO A 365 16.06 -7.55 5.82
N SER A 366 15.78 -6.41 5.18
CA SER A 366 14.63 -5.57 5.48
C SER A 366 13.31 -6.35 5.31
N GLU A 367 12.26 -5.91 6.01
CA GLU A 367 10.96 -6.57 5.97
C GLU A 367 10.41 -6.69 4.54
N GLY A 368 9.93 -7.88 4.17
CA GLY A 368 9.37 -8.16 2.85
C GLY A 368 10.40 -8.44 1.75
N HIS A 369 11.68 -8.16 1.98
CA HIS A 369 12.71 -8.44 0.99
C HIS A 369 12.98 -9.95 0.85
N LEU A 370 13.12 -10.39 -0.39
CA LEU A 370 13.31 -11.81 -0.73
C LEU A 370 14.77 -12.11 -1.07
N PRO A 371 15.28 -13.33 -0.80
CA PRO A 371 16.62 -13.71 -1.25
C PRO A 371 16.81 -13.51 -2.75
N PHE A 372 18.02 -13.12 -3.16
CA PHE A 372 18.35 -13.05 -4.58
C PHE A 372 18.31 -14.44 -5.22
N THR A 373 17.42 -14.62 -6.18
CA THR A 373 17.27 -15.87 -6.93
C THR A 373 17.48 -15.63 -8.41
N PRO A 374 18.15 -16.53 -9.16
CA PRO A 374 18.24 -16.42 -10.60
C PRO A 374 16.85 -16.28 -11.25
N HIS A 375 16.65 -15.18 -11.97
CA HIS A 375 15.43 -14.91 -12.71
C HIS A 375 15.75 -14.76 -14.21
N SER A 376 14.91 -15.31 -15.07
CA SER A 376 15.04 -15.18 -16.52
C SER A 376 13.75 -14.68 -17.14
N LEU A 377 13.85 -13.56 -17.85
CA LEU A 377 12.77 -13.07 -18.71
C LEU A 377 12.48 -14.04 -19.86
N PRO A 378 11.25 -14.09 -20.38
CA PRO A 378 10.90 -14.95 -21.50
C PRO A 378 11.73 -14.59 -22.73
N ALA A 379 12.09 -15.60 -23.53
CA ALA A 379 12.83 -15.41 -24.77
C ALA A 379 12.04 -14.48 -25.73
N PRO A 380 12.72 -13.65 -26.55
CA PRO A 380 12.04 -12.84 -27.55
C PRO A 380 11.14 -13.67 -28.48
N GLY A 381 9.91 -13.20 -28.68
CA GLY A 381 8.85 -13.86 -29.43
C GLY A 381 8.05 -14.90 -28.66
N THR A 382 8.16 -14.98 -27.34
CA THR A 382 7.33 -15.86 -26.51
C THR A 382 5.86 -15.46 -26.59
N THR A 383 4.97 -16.42 -26.80
CA THR A 383 3.52 -16.21 -26.86
C THR A 383 2.78 -17.25 -26.01
N PRO A 384 1.56 -16.95 -25.52
CA PRO A 384 0.87 -15.66 -25.61
C PRO A 384 1.49 -14.58 -24.70
N THR A 385 1.28 -13.30 -25.02
CA THR A 385 1.59 -12.16 -24.13
C THR A 385 0.30 -11.59 -23.51
N PRO A 386 0.40 -10.93 -22.34
CA PRO A 386 1.63 -10.80 -21.57
C PRO A 386 1.99 -12.12 -20.89
N TRP A 387 3.29 -12.32 -20.72
CA TRP A 387 3.81 -13.40 -19.89
C TRP A 387 3.76 -12.95 -18.43
N VAL A 388 3.21 -13.78 -17.56
CA VAL A 388 3.11 -13.52 -16.11
C VAL A 388 3.91 -14.60 -15.40
N ASP A 389 4.85 -14.18 -14.56
CA ASP A 389 5.69 -15.08 -13.78
C ASP A 389 5.09 -15.37 -12.38
N GLU A 390 5.79 -16.20 -11.61
CA GLU A 390 5.36 -16.58 -10.26
C GLU A 390 5.43 -15.44 -9.22
N ASN A 391 6.15 -14.36 -9.52
CA ASN A 391 6.33 -13.19 -8.66
C ASN A 391 5.43 -12.01 -9.08
N GLY A 392 4.47 -12.22 -9.99
CA GLY A 392 3.60 -11.15 -10.48
C GLY A 392 4.28 -10.19 -11.45
N VAL A 393 5.45 -10.54 -12.01
CA VAL A 393 6.13 -9.74 -13.03
C VAL A 393 5.57 -10.06 -14.40
N VAL A 394 5.17 -9.01 -15.12
CA VAL A 394 4.41 -9.07 -16.35
C VAL A 394 5.22 -8.51 -17.51
N THR A 395 5.54 -9.37 -18.48
CA THR A 395 6.25 -8.99 -19.70
C THR A 395 5.29 -8.89 -20.89
N PHE A 396 5.12 -7.67 -21.40
CA PHE A 396 4.43 -7.36 -22.64
C PHE A 396 5.41 -7.34 -23.80
N GLU A 397 5.03 -7.89 -24.95
CA GLU A 397 5.88 -7.85 -26.15
C GLU A 397 5.06 -7.76 -27.44
N THR A 398 5.51 -6.96 -28.40
CA THR A 398 4.87 -6.91 -29.73
C THR A 398 5.43 -7.98 -30.67
N GLY A 399 4.72 -8.20 -31.78
CA GLY A 399 5.35 -8.78 -32.96
C GLY A 399 6.35 -7.82 -33.62
N ALA A 400 7.07 -8.29 -34.63
CA ALA A 400 8.08 -7.51 -35.36
C ALA A 400 7.46 -6.54 -36.40
N GLU A 401 6.13 -6.55 -36.59
CA GLU A 401 5.40 -5.66 -37.50
C GLU A 401 5.52 -4.17 -37.17
N PHE A 402 5.94 -3.83 -35.95
CA PHE A 402 6.17 -2.46 -35.51
C PHE A 402 7.65 -2.08 -35.43
N ALA A 403 8.52 -2.82 -36.14
CA ALA A 403 9.96 -2.55 -36.19
C ALA A 403 10.32 -1.17 -36.77
N ASP A 404 9.44 -0.54 -37.54
CA ASP A 404 9.65 0.82 -38.07
C ASP A 404 8.98 1.92 -37.22
N ALA A 405 8.29 1.55 -36.13
CA ALA A 405 7.73 2.52 -35.21
C ALA A 405 8.84 3.28 -34.46
N ASN A 406 8.49 4.49 -34.01
CA ASN A 406 9.23 5.36 -33.11
C ASN A 406 8.62 5.32 -31.70
N ASN A 407 7.30 5.11 -31.57
CA ASN A 407 6.59 5.17 -30.31
C ASN A 407 5.58 4.02 -30.18
N VAL A 408 5.85 3.14 -29.23
CA VAL A 408 4.94 2.06 -28.83
C VAL A 408 4.79 2.10 -27.32
N THR A 409 3.54 2.14 -26.85
CA THR A 409 3.23 2.04 -25.42
C THR A 409 2.23 0.92 -25.15
N VAL A 410 2.24 0.42 -23.91
CA VAL A 410 1.16 -0.39 -23.35
C VAL A 410 0.21 0.54 -22.63
N TRP A 411 -1.07 0.49 -22.97
CA TRP A 411 -2.12 1.26 -22.31
C TRP A 411 -3.12 0.30 -21.67
N GLY A 412 -3.20 0.28 -20.34
CA GLY A 412 -4.06 -0.66 -19.61
C GLY A 412 -4.38 -0.19 -18.19
N ASN A 413 -5.28 -0.89 -17.51
CA ASN A 413 -5.86 -0.54 -16.21
C ASN A 413 -4.94 -0.80 -14.99
N PHE A 414 -3.62 -0.76 -15.16
CA PHE A 414 -2.68 -1.10 -14.09
C PHE A 414 -2.13 0.12 -13.33
N GLY A 415 -2.57 1.34 -13.63
CA GLY A 415 -2.19 2.50 -12.82
C GLY A 415 -2.86 2.51 -11.44
N PRO A 416 -2.47 3.46 -10.58
CA PRO A 416 -3.10 3.66 -9.28
C PRO A 416 -4.62 3.62 -9.37
N SER A 417 -5.25 2.82 -8.51
CA SER A 417 -6.72 2.60 -8.46
C SER A 417 -7.39 2.21 -9.78
N GLY A 418 -6.69 1.50 -10.68
CA GLY A 418 -7.23 1.08 -11.97
C GLY A 418 -7.20 2.16 -13.05
N SER A 419 -6.45 3.24 -12.82
CA SER A 419 -6.18 4.25 -13.85
C SER A 419 -5.41 3.67 -15.02
N TRP A 420 -5.42 4.39 -16.15
CA TRP A 420 -4.95 3.90 -17.44
C TRP A 420 -3.71 4.66 -17.93
N PRO A 421 -2.53 4.38 -17.36
CA PRO A 421 -1.28 4.99 -17.80
C PRO A 421 -0.79 4.38 -19.12
N ARG A 422 -0.10 5.17 -19.94
CA ARG A 422 0.54 4.73 -21.20
C ARG A 422 2.02 4.51 -20.94
N THR A 423 2.40 3.29 -20.65
CA THR A 423 3.78 2.96 -20.29
C THR A 423 4.59 2.68 -21.57
N PRO A 424 5.66 3.46 -21.84
CA PRO A 424 6.50 3.25 -23.01
C PRO A 424 7.14 1.87 -23.03
N MET A 425 7.20 1.26 -24.22
CA MET A 425 7.94 0.03 -24.45
C MET A 425 9.33 0.34 -24.98
N VAL A 426 10.28 -0.59 -24.78
CA VAL A 426 11.65 -0.48 -25.28
C VAL A 426 11.81 -1.36 -26.52
N LYS A 427 12.27 -0.74 -27.61
CA LYS A 427 12.60 -1.44 -28.85
C LYS A 427 13.80 -2.36 -28.65
N GLN A 428 13.60 -3.63 -28.97
CA GLN A 428 14.61 -4.69 -28.91
C GLN A 428 15.43 -4.74 -30.21
N PRO A 429 16.65 -5.30 -30.19
CA PRO A 429 17.49 -5.41 -31.39
C PRO A 429 16.88 -6.21 -32.54
N ASP A 430 15.93 -7.10 -32.25
CA ASP A 430 15.21 -7.91 -33.25
C ASP A 430 13.98 -7.20 -33.86
N GLY A 431 13.75 -5.93 -33.50
CA GLY A 431 12.66 -5.09 -34.01
C GLY A 431 11.36 -5.18 -33.22
N ARG A 432 11.26 -6.03 -32.20
CA ARG A 432 10.09 -6.08 -31.29
C ARG A 432 10.14 -4.96 -30.26
N TRP A 433 9.01 -4.68 -29.62
CA TRP A 433 8.94 -3.77 -28.48
C TRP A 433 8.58 -4.56 -27.23
N ARG A 434 9.25 -4.28 -26.11
CA ARG A 434 9.07 -5.01 -24.85
C ARG A 434 8.91 -4.05 -23.67
N LEU A 435 8.03 -4.40 -22.73
CA LEU A 435 7.89 -3.77 -21.42
C LEU A 435 7.80 -4.89 -20.37
N THR A 436 8.47 -4.73 -19.23
CA THR A 436 8.33 -5.64 -18.08
C THR A 436 8.08 -4.81 -16.84
N ILE A 437 7.00 -5.10 -16.11
CA ILE A 437 6.57 -4.38 -14.91
C ILE A 437 6.04 -5.35 -13.85
N PRO A 438 6.24 -5.10 -12.54
CA PRO A 438 5.53 -5.84 -11.50
C PRO A 438 4.07 -5.38 -11.44
N LEU A 439 3.13 -6.30 -11.28
CA LEU A 439 1.71 -6.01 -11.07
C LEU A 439 1.20 -6.81 -9.87
N GLU A 440 0.29 -6.21 -9.10
CA GLU A 440 -0.42 -6.93 -8.04
C GLU A 440 -1.36 -8.00 -8.61
N GLY A 441 -1.85 -8.89 -7.74
CA GLY A 441 -2.87 -9.86 -8.12
C GLY A 441 -4.13 -9.19 -8.63
N GLY A 442 -4.69 -9.66 -9.75
CA GLY A 442 -5.91 -9.11 -10.31
C GLY A 442 -6.15 -9.43 -11.79
N SER A 443 -7.32 -9.05 -12.28
CA SER A 443 -7.64 -9.10 -13.71
C SER A 443 -7.28 -7.80 -14.39
N TYR A 444 -6.61 -7.87 -15.53
CA TYR A 444 -6.16 -6.69 -16.25
C TYR A 444 -6.59 -6.73 -17.71
N TYR A 445 -6.67 -5.56 -18.30
CA TYR A 445 -7.00 -5.36 -19.69
C TYR A 445 -6.18 -4.21 -20.27
N TYR A 446 -5.66 -4.41 -21.48
CA TYR A 446 -4.72 -3.49 -22.12
C TYR A 446 -4.85 -3.54 -23.64
N LYS A 447 -4.21 -2.56 -24.29
CA LYS A 447 -3.94 -2.53 -25.72
C LYS A 447 -2.57 -1.91 -25.97
N PHE A 448 -1.97 -2.21 -27.11
CA PHE A 448 -0.81 -1.46 -27.57
C PHE A 448 -1.28 -0.15 -28.21
N VAL A 449 -0.49 0.90 -28.06
CA VAL A 449 -0.67 2.16 -28.79
C VAL A 449 0.58 2.38 -29.63
N VAL A 450 0.42 2.24 -30.94
CA VAL A 450 1.50 2.38 -31.92
C VAL A 450 1.27 3.67 -32.69
N GLU A 451 2.17 4.65 -32.53
CA GLU A 451 2.04 5.98 -33.15
C GLU A 451 0.68 6.65 -32.88
N GLY A 452 0.16 6.49 -31.66
CA GLY A 452 -1.14 7.03 -31.24
C GLY A 452 -2.36 6.23 -31.70
N SER A 453 -2.16 5.11 -32.42
CA SER A 453 -3.24 4.23 -32.86
C SER A 453 -3.34 2.99 -31.98
N ASP A 454 -4.55 2.71 -31.49
CA ASP A 454 -4.86 1.51 -30.72
C ASP A 454 -4.66 0.22 -31.53
N ARG A 455 -4.04 -0.78 -30.92
CA ARG A 455 -3.78 -2.10 -31.51
C ARG A 455 -4.05 -3.20 -30.48
N LYS A 456 -4.82 -4.21 -30.88
CA LYS A 456 -4.93 -5.49 -30.18
C LYS A 456 -3.56 -6.16 -30.11
N ASP A 457 -3.23 -6.78 -28.98
CA ASP A 457 -2.16 -7.77 -28.94
C ASP A 457 -2.63 -9.02 -29.69
N ALA A 458 -2.09 -9.22 -30.89
CA ALA A 458 -2.50 -10.30 -31.78
C ALA A 458 -2.13 -11.69 -31.24
N SER A 459 -1.21 -11.79 -30.29
CA SER A 459 -0.81 -13.07 -29.70
C SER A 459 -1.54 -13.39 -28.40
N ASN A 460 -2.16 -12.40 -27.77
CA ASN A 460 -3.08 -12.61 -26.68
C ASN A 460 -4.40 -13.22 -27.21
N PRO A 461 -4.80 -14.42 -26.77
CA PRO A 461 -5.91 -15.18 -27.36
C PRO A 461 -7.29 -14.66 -26.96
N THR A 462 -7.38 -13.71 -26.04
CA THR A 462 -8.66 -13.18 -25.55
C THR A 462 -9.28 -12.23 -26.56
N SER A 463 -10.61 -12.10 -26.49
CA SER A 463 -11.40 -11.17 -27.29
C SER A 463 -12.41 -10.46 -26.41
N VAL A 464 -12.58 -9.17 -26.66
CA VAL A 464 -13.65 -8.36 -26.07
C VAL A 464 -14.53 -7.86 -27.21
N THR A 465 -15.79 -8.27 -27.21
CA THR A 465 -16.72 -8.04 -28.33
C THR A 465 -17.01 -6.55 -28.54
N SER A 466 -17.20 -5.82 -27.45
CA SER A 466 -17.45 -4.36 -27.45
C SER A 466 -16.20 -3.54 -27.79
N GLU A 467 -15.02 -4.04 -27.41
CA GLU A 467 -13.73 -3.36 -27.50
C GLU A 467 -12.68 -4.26 -28.19
N PRO A 468 -12.74 -4.48 -29.52
CA PRO A 468 -11.92 -5.49 -30.20
C PRO A 468 -10.40 -5.27 -30.13
N ASN A 469 -9.96 -4.08 -29.70
CA ASN A 469 -8.55 -3.77 -29.49
C ASN A 469 -8.05 -4.19 -28.10
N TRP A 470 -8.92 -4.56 -27.17
CA TRP A 470 -8.53 -4.92 -25.81
C TRP A 470 -8.10 -6.38 -25.73
N SER A 471 -7.06 -6.60 -24.96
CA SER A 471 -6.55 -7.91 -24.54
C SER A 471 -6.72 -8.00 -23.04
N THR A 472 -7.17 -9.13 -22.51
CA THR A 472 -7.29 -9.36 -21.07
C THR A 472 -6.28 -10.40 -20.61
N PHE A 473 -5.90 -10.32 -19.34
CA PHE A 473 -5.03 -11.30 -18.68
C PHE A 473 -5.28 -11.28 -17.16
N PHE A 474 -4.66 -12.21 -16.45
CA PHE A 474 -4.80 -12.35 -15.01
C PHE A 474 -3.42 -12.46 -14.37
N VAL A 475 -3.23 -11.81 -13.22
CA VAL A 475 -2.08 -11.98 -12.35
C VAL A 475 -2.57 -12.64 -11.07
N PRO A 476 -2.07 -13.82 -10.70
CA PRO A 476 -2.37 -14.43 -9.40
C PRO A 476 -1.89 -13.54 -8.25
N GLY A 477 -2.60 -13.57 -7.12
CA GLY A 477 -2.17 -12.89 -5.90
C GLY A 477 -3.32 -12.71 -4.92
N ASP A 478 -2.98 -12.27 -3.70
CA ASP A 478 -3.92 -12.24 -2.57
C ASP A 478 -4.70 -10.93 -2.43
N THR A 479 -4.65 -10.03 -3.41
CA THR A 479 -5.53 -8.85 -3.40
C THR A 479 -7.00 -9.26 -3.53
N LEU A 480 -7.93 -8.35 -3.21
CA LEU A 480 -9.36 -8.59 -3.41
C LEU A 480 -9.68 -9.07 -4.84
N ARG A 481 -9.08 -8.43 -5.86
CA ARG A 481 -9.28 -8.82 -7.26
C ARG A 481 -8.56 -10.12 -7.58
N GLY A 482 -7.36 -10.34 -7.07
CA GLY A 482 -6.63 -11.60 -7.26
C GLY A 482 -7.42 -12.80 -6.72
N ARG A 483 -8.04 -12.67 -5.55
CA ARG A 483 -8.88 -13.73 -4.95
C ARG A 483 -10.18 -14.00 -5.69
N TYR A 484 -10.88 -12.96 -6.15
CA TYR A 484 -12.24 -13.13 -6.69
C TYR A 484 -12.31 -13.15 -8.23
N THR A 485 -11.32 -12.64 -8.96
CA THR A 485 -11.30 -12.69 -10.44
C THR A 485 -10.38 -13.78 -11.01
N GLY A 486 -9.78 -14.58 -10.13
CA GLY A 486 -8.99 -15.76 -10.46
C GLY A 486 -9.83 -16.97 -10.83
N ASP A 487 -9.26 -17.85 -11.62
CA ASP A 487 -9.93 -19.06 -12.08
C ASP A 487 -10.03 -20.12 -10.97
N VAL A 488 -11.23 -20.67 -10.77
CA VAL A 488 -11.53 -21.81 -9.88
C VAL A 488 -11.21 -23.15 -10.60
N PRO A 489 -10.93 -24.28 -9.93
CA PRO A 489 -10.78 -25.57 -10.61
C PRO A 489 -12.02 -25.96 -11.43
N GLU A 490 -11.85 -26.55 -12.63
CA GLU A 490 -12.96 -26.80 -13.59
C GLU A 490 -14.17 -27.53 -12.99
N GLY A 491 -13.95 -28.50 -12.08
CA GLY A 491 -15.03 -29.25 -11.43
C GLY A 491 -15.80 -28.49 -10.34
N GLU A 492 -15.35 -27.30 -9.98
CA GLU A 492 -15.94 -26.43 -8.96
C GLU A 492 -16.57 -25.16 -9.57
N ARG A 493 -16.53 -25.00 -10.90
CA ARG A 493 -17.08 -23.83 -11.61
C ARG A 493 -18.57 -23.98 -11.90
N GLY A 494 -19.28 -22.86 -11.91
CA GLY A 494 -20.62 -22.78 -12.48
C GLY A 494 -20.59 -22.87 -14.01
N ALA A 495 -21.71 -23.25 -14.60
CA ALA A 495 -21.82 -23.36 -16.05
C ALA A 495 -22.31 -22.04 -16.65
N VAL A 496 -21.58 -21.53 -17.66
CA VAL A 496 -21.99 -20.38 -18.47
C VAL A 496 -22.57 -20.85 -19.79
N SER A 497 -23.85 -20.59 -20.03
CA SER A 497 -24.58 -20.92 -21.25
C SER A 497 -25.10 -19.66 -21.95
N ILE A 498 -25.55 -19.80 -23.20
CA ILE A 498 -26.20 -18.72 -23.94
C ILE A 498 -27.70 -19.00 -24.00
N MET A 499 -28.50 -18.02 -23.56
CA MET A 499 -29.95 -17.99 -23.72
C MET A 499 -30.31 -17.05 -24.87
N SER A 500 -31.24 -17.47 -25.74
CA SER A 500 -31.82 -16.62 -26.77
C SER A 500 -33.20 -16.11 -26.35
N TYR A 501 -33.55 -14.89 -26.75
CA TYR A 501 -34.86 -14.30 -26.50
C TYR A 501 -35.24 -13.31 -27.60
N THR A 502 -36.54 -13.20 -27.88
CA THR A 502 -37.06 -12.23 -28.85
C THR A 502 -37.21 -10.86 -28.19
N SER A 503 -36.39 -9.90 -28.61
CA SER A 503 -36.33 -8.53 -28.10
C SER A 503 -37.48 -7.64 -28.56
N THR A 504 -37.81 -6.62 -27.77
CA THR A 504 -38.68 -5.52 -28.19
C THR A 504 -38.04 -4.62 -29.24
N ALA A 505 -36.72 -4.70 -29.45
CA ALA A 505 -36.03 -4.05 -30.57
C ALA A 505 -36.40 -4.73 -31.89
N ASN A 506 -37.50 -4.29 -32.49
CA ASN A 506 -37.96 -4.77 -33.81
C ASN A 506 -38.15 -6.30 -33.89
N SER A 507 -38.48 -6.97 -32.77
CA SER A 507 -38.64 -8.44 -32.70
C SER A 507 -37.39 -9.22 -33.15
N GLN A 508 -36.20 -8.65 -32.93
CA GLN A 508 -34.93 -9.34 -33.20
C GLN A 508 -34.67 -10.41 -32.14
N GLU A 509 -34.12 -11.54 -32.56
CA GLU A 509 -33.51 -12.50 -31.62
C GLU A 509 -32.22 -11.90 -31.04
N ARG A 510 -32.12 -11.88 -29.71
CA ARG A 510 -30.94 -11.44 -28.96
C ARG A 510 -30.48 -12.53 -28.01
N SER A 511 -29.26 -12.37 -27.51
CA SER A 511 -28.60 -13.33 -26.64
C SER A 511 -28.33 -12.74 -25.26
N ALA A 512 -28.26 -13.63 -24.28
CA ALA A 512 -27.84 -13.36 -22.91
C ALA A 512 -26.91 -14.48 -22.45
N TYR A 513 -25.88 -14.15 -21.66
CA TYR A 513 -25.15 -15.16 -20.92
C TYR A 513 -25.94 -15.52 -19.67
N VAL A 514 -25.94 -16.80 -19.32
CA VAL A 514 -26.55 -17.29 -18.10
C VAL A 514 -25.50 -18.10 -17.34
N TRP A 515 -25.17 -17.67 -16.14
CA TRP A 515 -24.38 -18.48 -15.20
C TRP A 515 -25.35 -19.27 -14.31
N THR A 516 -25.07 -20.56 -14.17
CA THR A 516 -25.78 -21.46 -13.26
C THR A 516 -24.79 -22.01 -12.23
N PRO A 517 -25.19 -22.17 -10.96
CA PRO A 517 -24.27 -22.54 -9.91
C PRO A 517 -23.75 -23.97 -10.10
N PRO A 518 -22.57 -24.32 -9.55
CA PRO A 518 -22.12 -25.71 -9.50
C PRO A 518 -23.22 -26.63 -8.96
N GLY A 519 -23.48 -27.74 -9.66
CA GLY A 519 -24.54 -28.67 -9.27
C GLY A 519 -25.98 -28.19 -9.53
N TYR A 520 -26.18 -27.19 -10.40
CA TYR A 520 -27.51 -26.76 -10.85
C TYR A 520 -28.40 -27.95 -11.25
N ASP A 521 -29.59 -28.01 -10.65
CA ASP A 521 -30.58 -29.05 -10.88
C ASP A 521 -31.88 -28.44 -11.49
N PRO A 522 -32.16 -28.68 -12.78
CA PRO A 522 -33.38 -28.18 -13.41
C PRO A 522 -34.66 -28.81 -12.83
N GLU A 523 -34.56 -29.86 -12.03
CA GLU A 523 -35.68 -30.54 -11.35
C GLU A 523 -35.72 -30.26 -9.84
N ARG A 524 -34.88 -29.36 -9.33
CA ARG A 524 -34.88 -28.95 -7.91
C ARG A 524 -36.30 -28.56 -7.49
N GLN A 525 -36.75 -29.07 -6.35
CA GLN A 525 -38.09 -28.80 -5.81
C GLN A 525 -38.35 -27.31 -5.60
N ASP A 526 -37.38 -26.61 -5.01
CA ASP A 526 -37.42 -25.17 -4.82
C ASP A 526 -36.69 -24.51 -6.00
N ALA A 527 -37.30 -23.54 -6.65
CA ALA A 527 -36.68 -22.84 -7.76
C ALA A 527 -35.49 -21.99 -7.28
N TYR A 528 -34.53 -21.71 -8.17
CA TYR A 528 -33.37 -20.88 -7.82
C TYR A 528 -33.75 -19.39 -7.87
N PRO A 529 -33.27 -18.54 -6.95
CA PRO A 529 -33.36 -17.10 -7.13
C PRO A 529 -32.55 -16.66 -8.36
N VAL A 530 -32.92 -15.51 -8.93
CA VAL A 530 -32.36 -15.03 -10.19
C VAL A 530 -31.86 -13.60 -10.11
N PHE A 531 -30.61 -13.40 -10.52
CA PHE A 531 -29.95 -12.10 -10.58
C PHE A 531 -29.75 -11.65 -12.03
N TYR A 532 -30.38 -10.54 -12.42
CA TYR A 532 -30.20 -9.92 -13.71
C TYR A 532 -29.13 -8.84 -13.64
N LEU A 533 -28.10 -8.94 -14.48
CA LEU A 533 -26.93 -8.07 -14.42
C LEU A 533 -26.71 -7.36 -15.77
N GLN A 534 -26.78 -6.03 -15.75
CA GLN A 534 -26.76 -5.19 -16.96
C GLN A 534 -25.43 -4.48 -17.18
N HIS A 535 -25.01 -4.43 -18.45
CA HIS A 535 -23.80 -3.76 -18.91
C HIS A 535 -24.02 -2.26 -19.14
N GLY A 536 -22.93 -1.51 -19.36
CA GLY A 536 -22.94 -0.07 -19.61
C GLY A 536 -23.14 0.32 -21.07
N GLY A 537 -23.06 1.64 -21.34
CA GLY A 537 -23.09 2.17 -22.70
C GLY A 537 -21.82 1.80 -23.47
N GLY A 538 -21.95 1.49 -24.76
CA GLY A 538 -20.83 1.03 -25.60
C GLY A 538 -20.46 -0.45 -25.42
N GLN A 539 -21.04 -1.11 -24.41
CA GLN A 539 -20.83 -2.52 -24.09
C GLN A 539 -21.96 -3.40 -24.64
N THR A 540 -21.85 -4.71 -24.44
CA THR A 540 -22.80 -5.74 -24.86
C THR A 540 -23.03 -6.78 -23.75
N TRP A 541 -23.91 -7.73 -24.02
CA TRP A 541 -24.25 -8.84 -23.12
C TRP A 541 -23.06 -9.77 -22.79
N THR A 542 -21.94 -9.67 -23.51
CA THR A 542 -20.75 -10.49 -23.27
C THR A 542 -19.79 -9.88 -22.25
N ASP A 543 -19.87 -8.57 -22.02
CA ASP A 543 -18.81 -7.83 -21.35
C ASP A 543 -18.60 -8.22 -19.88
N TRP A 544 -19.67 -8.56 -19.17
CA TRP A 544 -19.57 -9.07 -17.79
C TRP A 544 -18.78 -10.38 -17.71
N ILE A 545 -18.75 -11.19 -18.77
CA ILE A 545 -17.93 -12.39 -18.87
C ILE A 545 -16.53 -12.06 -19.40
N GLU A 546 -16.43 -11.32 -20.51
CA GLU A 546 -15.18 -11.11 -21.24
C GLU A 546 -14.18 -10.21 -20.49
N VAL A 547 -14.66 -9.17 -19.80
CA VAL A 547 -13.83 -8.20 -19.06
C VAL A 547 -14.23 -8.14 -17.60
N GLY A 548 -15.52 -8.21 -17.31
CA GLY A 548 -16.06 -8.13 -15.95
C GLY A 548 -15.70 -9.31 -15.05
N ARG A 549 -15.25 -10.45 -15.61
CA ARG A 549 -14.87 -11.65 -14.85
C ARG A 549 -16.00 -12.14 -13.92
N ALA A 550 -17.26 -11.90 -14.29
CA ALA A 550 -18.41 -12.23 -13.45
C ALA A 550 -18.50 -13.72 -13.13
N ALA A 551 -18.17 -14.60 -14.08
CA ALA A 551 -18.14 -16.04 -13.83
C ALA A 551 -17.15 -16.41 -12.72
N GLN A 552 -15.92 -15.88 -12.77
CA GLN A 552 -14.91 -16.10 -11.73
C GLN A 552 -15.35 -15.53 -10.38
N ILE A 553 -15.94 -14.33 -10.37
CA ILE A 553 -16.44 -13.70 -9.14
C ILE A 553 -17.53 -14.57 -8.50
N LEU A 554 -18.49 -15.05 -9.30
CA LEU A 554 -19.56 -15.94 -8.85
C LEU A 554 -19.02 -17.29 -8.37
N ASP A 555 -18.10 -17.90 -9.11
CA ASP A 555 -17.48 -19.17 -8.75
C ASP A 555 -16.73 -19.09 -7.43
N ASN A 556 -15.93 -18.03 -7.22
CA ASN A 556 -15.16 -17.84 -5.97
C ASN A 556 -16.09 -17.58 -4.78
N HIS A 557 -17.10 -16.72 -4.92
CA HIS A 557 -18.11 -16.54 -3.86
C HIS A 557 -18.85 -17.84 -3.53
N TYR A 558 -19.30 -18.57 -4.55
CA TYR A 558 -19.99 -19.84 -4.34
C TYR A 558 -19.10 -20.86 -3.63
N ARG A 559 -17.85 -20.99 -4.08
CA ARG A 559 -16.84 -21.87 -3.47
C ARG A 559 -16.57 -21.54 -2.01
N ASN A 560 -16.54 -20.26 -1.67
CA ASN A 560 -16.33 -19.77 -0.30
C ASN A 560 -17.58 -19.94 0.58
N GLY A 561 -18.74 -20.20 -0.02
CA GLY A 561 -20.03 -20.24 0.70
C GLY A 561 -20.61 -18.86 0.97
N ASP A 562 -20.12 -17.82 0.29
CA ASP A 562 -20.51 -16.42 0.50
C ASP A 562 -21.91 -16.11 -0.09
N ILE A 563 -22.39 -16.94 -1.02
CA ILE A 563 -23.65 -16.71 -1.75
C ILE A 563 -24.55 -17.94 -1.76
N VAL A 564 -25.86 -17.72 -1.79
CA VAL A 564 -26.83 -18.77 -2.08
C VAL A 564 -26.68 -19.27 -3.53
N PRO A 565 -27.02 -20.53 -3.84
CA PRO A 565 -27.13 -20.99 -5.22
C PRO A 565 -28.17 -20.14 -5.98
N MET A 566 -27.75 -19.44 -7.03
CA MET A 566 -28.61 -18.55 -7.82
C MET A 566 -28.30 -18.64 -9.32
N VAL A 567 -29.24 -18.26 -10.18
CA VAL A 567 -28.99 -18.12 -11.63
C VAL A 567 -28.71 -16.65 -11.95
N VAL A 568 -27.67 -16.37 -12.75
CA VAL A 568 -27.32 -14.98 -13.14
C VAL A 568 -27.50 -14.78 -14.63
N VAL A 569 -28.34 -13.81 -15.03
CA VAL A 569 -28.67 -13.52 -16.43
C VAL A 569 -28.10 -12.17 -16.87
N MET A 570 -27.20 -12.20 -17.85
CA MET A 570 -26.51 -11.05 -18.43
C MET A 570 -27.00 -10.81 -19.85
N ALA A 571 -28.11 -10.08 -19.99
CA ALA A 571 -28.80 -9.83 -21.26
C ALA A 571 -28.44 -8.48 -21.90
N ASN A 572 -28.81 -8.29 -23.17
CA ASN A 572 -28.49 -7.09 -23.94
C ASN A 572 -29.53 -5.97 -23.75
N GLY A 573 -29.12 -4.89 -23.08
CA GLY A 573 -29.96 -3.71 -22.81
C GLY A 573 -29.91 -2.61 -23.89
N ASN A 574 -29.17 -2.77 -24.98
CA ASN A 574 -28.94 -1.69 -25.94
C ASN A 574 -30.17 -1.38 -26.81
N GLY A 575 -30.47 -0.08 -26.95
CA GLY A 575 -31.44 0.43 -27.93
C GLY A 575 -32.89 0.04 -27.69
N VAL A 576 -33.26 -0.29 -26.45
CA VAL A 576 -34.63 -0.68 -26.04
C VAL A 576 -35.13 0.17 -24.88
N ASN A 577 -36.46 0.19 -24.69
CA ASN A 577 -37.04 0.62 -23.41
C ASN A 577 -36.83 -0.50 -22.39
N PHE A 578 -35.74 -0.42 -21.63
CA PHE A 578 -35.28 -1.53 -20.80
C PHE A 578 -36.30 -2.05 -19.78
N PRO A 579 -37.02 -1.20 -19.00
CA PRO A 579 -38.08 -1.67 -18.10
C PRO A 579 -39.11 -2.57 -18.79
N ASN A 580 -39.46 -2.26 -20.04
CA ASN A 580 -40.38 -3.09 -20.83
C ASN A 580 -39.68 -4.34 -21.38
N GLU A 581 -38.42 -4.23 -21.83
CA GLU A 581 -37.64 -5.36 -22.33
C GLU A 581 -37.47 -6.45 -21.26
N ILE A 582 -37.04 -6.07 -20.06
CA ILE A 582 -36.74 -7.04 -19.01
C ILE A 582 -38.00 -7.77 -18.55
N ARG A 583 -39.08 -7.03 -18.28
CA ARG A 583 -40.35 -7.59 -17.79
C ARG A 583 -41.07 -8.46 -18.82
N THR A 584 -41.03 -8.08 -20.09
CA THR A 584 -41.86 -8.76 -21.11
C THR A 584 -41.10 -9.81 -21.90
N ARG A 585 -39.77 -9.74 -21.95
CA ARG A 585 -38.93 -10.62 -22.77
C ARG A 585 -37.90 -11.41 -21.97
N ILE A 586 -37.04 -10.73 -21.22
CA ILE A 586 -35.88 -11.37 -20.59
C ILE A 586 -36.30 -12.27 -19.43
N VAL A 587 -37.13 -11.77 -18.50
CA VAL A 587 -37.63 -12.55 -17.35
C VAL A 587 -38.43 -13.78 -17.83
N PRO A 588 -39.43 -13.65 -18.72
CA PRO A 588 -40.14 -14.82 -19.23
C PRO A 588 -39.26 -15.84 -19.97
N ALA A 589 -38.21 -15.38 -20.66
CA ALA A 589 -37.27 -16.28 -21.32
C ALA A 589 -36.42 -17.07 -20.32
N ALA A 590 -36.00 -16.43 -19.22
CA ALA A 590 -35.26 -17.09 -18.14
C ALA A 590 -36.13 -18.14 -17.44
N GLU A 591 -37.36 -17.78 -17.04
CA GLU A 591 -38.34 -18.68 -16.42
C GLU A 591 -38.71 -19.87 -17.31
N ALA A 592 -38.74 -19.67 -18.63
CA ALA A 592 -39.01 -20.75 -19.58
C ALA A 592 -37.81 -21.68 -19.81
N SER A 593 -36.58 -21.20 -19.58
CA SER A 593 -35.34 -21.91 -19.94
C SER A 593 -34.64 -22.54 -18.73
N TYR A 594 -34.89 -22.04 -17.52
CA TYR A 594 -34.23 -22.42 -16.28
C TYR A 594 -35.27 -22.56 -15.16
N ASN A 595 -35.03 -23.47 -14.23
CA ASN A 595 -35.75 -23.60 -12.95
C ASN A 595 -35.46 -22.41 -12.02
N VAL A 596 -35.99 -21.24 -12.34
CA VAL A 596 -35.85 -20.00 -11.55
C VAL A 596 -37.18 -19.57 -10.96
N SER A 597 -37.14 -18.91 -9.81
CA SER A 597 -38.33 -18.42 -9.11
C SER A 597 -39.04 -17.34 -9.92
N ASP A 598 -40.37 -17.40 -9.93
CA ASP A 598 -41.24 -16.35 -10.49
C ASP A 598 -41.72 -15.35 -9.41
N ASP A 599 -41.28 -15.51 -8.16
CA ASP A 599 -41.54 -14.59 -7.06
C ASP A 599 -40.62 -13.35 -7.16
N PRO A 600 -41.17 -12.12 -7.11
CA PRO A 600 -40.36 -10.91 -7.05
C PRO A 600 -39.36 -10.84 -5.89
N GLU A 601 -39.64 -11.50 -4.75
CA GLU A 601 -38.72 -11.59 -3.60
C GLU A 601 -37.43 -12.32 -3.95
N ASP A 602 -37.46 -13.22 -4.95
CA ASP A 602 -36.33 -14.00 -5.43
C ASP A 602 -35.67 -13.39 -6.69
N ARG A 603 -35.97 -12.13 -7.02
CA ARG A 603 -35.41 -11.44 -8.19
C ARG A 603 -34.53 -10.25 -7.81
N ALA A 604 -33.32 -10.24 -8.33
CA ALA A 604 -32.37 -9.13 -8.23
C ALA A 604 -32.08 -8.49 -9.60
N LEU A 605 -31.86 -7.18 -9.64
CA LEU A 605 -31.47 -6.43 -10.84
C LEU A 605 -30.39 -5.39 -10.53
N ALA A 606 -29.22 -5.54 -11.14
CA ALA A 606 -28.16 -4.54 -11.05
C ALA A 606 -27.62 -4.14 -12.42
N GLY A 607 -26.93 -3.00 -12.49
CA GLY A 607 -26.18 -2.64 -13.68
C GLY A 607 -25.18 -1.52 -13.47
N LEU A 608 -24.23 -1.42 -14.39
CA LEU A 608 -23.18 -0.40 -14.36
C LEU A 608 -23.47 0.76 -15.33
N SER A 609 -23.16 2.00 -14.95
CA SER A 609 -23.27 3.19 -15.81
C SER A 609 -24.66 3.31 -16.45
N MET A 610 -24.79 3.25 -17.78
CA MET A 610 -26.09 3.19 -18.46
C MET A 610 -26.99 2.04 -17.97
N GLY A 611 -26.42 0.87 -17.65
CA GLY A 611 -27.10 -0.27 -17.05
C GLY A 611 -27.62 0.01 -15.63
N SER A 612 -26.97 0.89 -14.87
CA SER A 612 -27.53 1.36 -13.59
C SER A 612 -28.80 2.17 -13.81
N GLY A 613 -28.82 3.01 -14.87
CA GLY A 613 -30.02 3.72 -15.30
C GLY A 613 -31.13 2.76 -15.75
N ALA A 614 -30.76 1.64 -16.38
CA ALA A 614 -31.68 0.57 -16.77
C ALA A 614 -32.31 -0.11 -15.53
N ALA A 615 -31.50 -0.43 -14.52
CA ALA A 615 -31.96 -0.99 -13.25
C ALA A 615 -32.88 -0.02 -12.50
N LEU A 616 -32.44 1.23 -12.29
CA LEU A 616 -33.21 2.24 -11.56
C LEU A 616 -34.48 2.66 -12.30
N SER A 617 -34.45 2.82 -13.62
CA SER A 617 -35.67 3.12 -14.37
C SER A 617 -36.70 1.97 -14.30
N THR A 618 -36.23 0.72 -14.13
CA THR A 618 -37.11 -0.42 -13.89
C THR A 618 -37.76 -0.31 -12.52
N LEU A 619 -36.99 0.00 -11.47
CA LEU A 619 -37.53 0.28 -10.13
C LEU A 619 -38.63 1.35 -10.16
N TRP A 620 -38.35 2.49 -10.81
CA TRP A 620 -39.30 3.62 -10.85
C TRP A 620 -40.58 3.29 -11.62
N ALA A 621 -40.47 2.49 -12.69
CA ALA A 621 -41.60 2.15 -13.55
C ALA A 621 -42.41 0.96 -13.04
N ALA A 622 -41.81 0.13 -12.19
CA ALA A 622 -42.32 -1.17 -11.81
C ALA A 622 -41.92 -1.57 -10.37
N PRO A 623 -42.33 -0.82 -9.34
CA PRO A 623 -42.02 -1.15 -7.95
C PRO A 623 -42.53 -2.55 -7.58
N GLY A 624 -41.72 -3.31 -6.83
CA GLY A 624 -42.07 -4.65 -6.36
C GLY A 624 -41.93 -5.78 -7.39
N GLU A 625 -41.38 -5.54 -8.58
CA GLU A 625 -41.03 -6.62 -9.54
C GLU A 625 -39.67 -7.27 -9.24
N PHE A 626 -38.78 -6.56 -8.55
CA PHE A 626 -37.45 -7.00 -8.13
C PHE A 626 -37.20 -6.50 -6.71
N ALA A 627 -37.01 -7.42 -5.76
CA ALA A 627 -36.76 -7.08 -4.37
C ALA A 627 -35.34 -6.53 -4.12
N TYR A 628 -34.37 -6.87 -4.97
CA TYR A 628 -32.99 -6.39 -4.83
C TYR A 628 -32.58 -5.59 -6.05
N ILE A 629 -32.21 -4.32 -5.87
CA ILE A 629 -31.81 -3.43 -6.96
C ILE A 629 -30.50 -2.73 -6.63
N SER A 630 -29.61 -2.65 -7.62
CA SER A 630 -28.34 -1.95 -7.46
C SER A 630 -27.89 -1.17 -8.69
N GLY A 631 -27.16 -0.08 -8.46
CA GLY A 631 -26.54 0.72 -9.52
C GLY A 631 -25.06 0.96 -9.25
N PHE A 632 -24.20 0.60 -10.21
CA PHE A 632 -22.76 0.86 -10.16
C PHE A 632 -22.42 2.10 -11.00
N SER A 633 -21.76 3.10 -10.40
CA SER A 633 -21.49 4.40 -11.04
C SER A 633 -22.78 5.05 -11.58
N ALA A 634 -23.78 5.14 -10.69
CA ALA A 634 -25.14 5.49 -11.06
C ALA A 634 -25.37 7.01 -11.22
N PHE A 635 -26.40 7.37 -11.97
CA PHE A 635 -26.78 8.76 -12.21
C PHE A 635 -28.29 8.88 -12.42
N GLY A 636 -28.79 10.12 -12.36
CA GLY A 636 -30.20 10.44 -12.57
C GLY A 636 -30.83 11.08 -11.34
N SER A 637 -32.16 11.01 -11.26
CA SER A 637 -32.93 11.46 -10.09
C SER A 637 -34.20 10.63 -9.99
N VAL A 638 -34.79 10.58 -8.79
CA VAL A 638 -36.08 9.92 -8.57
C VAL A 638 -37.16 10.71 -9.33
N PRO A 639 -37.90 10.10 -10.27
CA PRO A 639 -38.95 10.78 -11.02
C PRO A 639 -40.02 11.37 -10.10
N GLY A 640 -40.54 12.57 -10.42
CA GLY A 640 -41.53 13.23 -9.58
C GLY A 640 -42.84 12.44 -9.39
N ASN A 641 -43.18 11.58 -10.36
CA ASN A 641 -44.33 10.69 -10.35
C ASN A 641 -44.02 9.27 -9.82
N ALA A 642 -42.81 9.00 -9.32
CA ALA A 642 -42.47 7.70 -8.75
C ALA A 642 -43.30 7.44 -7.47
N ASP A 643 -43.80 6.23 -7.33
CA ASP A 643 -44.57 5.76 -6.18
C ASP A 643 -43.60 5.25 -5.09
N VAL A 644 -43.19 6.17 -4.21
CA VAL A 644 -42.17 5.89 -3.18
C VAL A 644 -42.64 4.84 -2.17
N GLU A 645 -43.93 4.84 -1.82
CA GLU A 645 -44.48 3.85 -0.88
C GLU A 645 -44.39 2.44 -1.47
N ALA A 646 -44.78 2.28 -2.74
CA ALA A 646 -44.64 0.99 -3.43
C ALA A 646 -43.17 0.59 -3.64
N ILE A 647 -42.27 1.55 -3.87
CA ILE A 647 -40.82 1.30 -3.98
C ILE A 647 -40.27 0.72 -2.68
N ASN A 648 -40.47 1.41 -1.56
CA ASN A 648 -39.94 0.95 -0.28
C ASN A 648 -40.60 -0.37 0.16
N ALA A 649 -41.91 -0.52 -0.04
CA ALA A 649 -42.62 -1.75 0.32
C ALA A 649 -42.21 -2.98 -0.51
N GLY A 650 -41.79 -2.76 -1.76
CA GLY A 650 -41.45 -3.84 -2.70
C GLY A 650 -39.95 -4.06 -2.90
N THR A 651 -39.09 -3.35 -2.18
CA THR A 651 -37.63 -3.44 -2.33
C THR A 651 -36.98 -3.78 -1.00
N THR A 652 -36.43 -4.99 -0.89
CA THR A 652 -35.64 -5.45 0.25
C THR A 652 -34.29 -4.74 0.32
N LEU A 653 -33.63 -4.53 -0.82
CA LEU A 653 -32.35 -3.84 -0.88
C LEU A 653 -32.27 -2.93 -2.11
N LEU A 654 -32.05 -1.63 -1.89
CA LEU A 654 -31.61 -0.70 -2.91
C LEU A 654 -30.22 -0.19 -2.55
N ARG A 655 -29.18 -0.60 -3.28
CA ARG A 655 -27.78 -0.23 -2.96
C ARG A 655 -27.05 0.42 -4.12
N ILE A 656 -26.44 1.58 -3.90
CA ILE A 656 -25.74 2.36 -4.93
C ILE A 656 -24.24 2.39 -4.66
N TYR A 657 -23.45 2.21 -5.71
CA TYR A 657 -21.98 2.23 -5.70
C TYR A 657 -21.46 3.30 -6.64
N THR A 658 -20.27 3.83 -6.38
CA THR A 658 -19.59 4.77 -7.27
C THR A 658 -18.07 4.72 -7.11
N GLY A 659 -17.36 5.07 -8.19
CA GLY A 659 -15.95 5.39 -8.12
C GLY A 659 -15.72 6.74 -7.42
N ASP A 660 -14.48 7.15 -7.23
CA ASP A 660 -14.15 8.44 -6.59
C ASP A 660 -14.29 9.62 -7.56
N VAL A 661 -13.74 10.80 -7.24
CA VAL A 661 -13.84 11.99 -8.11
C VAL A 661 -13.23 11.80 -9.52
N GLN A 662 -12.46 10.72 -9.74
CA GLN A 662 -11.97 10.32 -11.06
C GLN A 662 -13.05 9.62 -11.91
N ASP A 663 -14.12 9.12 -11.29
CA ASP A 663 -15.34 8.71 -11.97
C ASP A 663 -16.15 9.96 -12.34
N PHE A 664 -16.30 10.22 -13.64
CA PHE A 664 -17.04 11.38 -14.13
C PHE A 664 -18.53 11.39 -13.70
N THR A 665 -19.06 10.26 -13.23
CA THR A 665 -20.41 10.15 -12.68
C THR A 665 -20.49 10.45 -11.19
N TYR A 666 -19.38 10.56 -10.46
CA TYR A 666 -19.36 10.72 -9.00
C TYR A 666 -20.33 11.80 -8.48
N GLN A 667 -20.24 13.02 -9.02
CA GLN A 667 -21.14 14.12 -8.63
C GLN A 667 -22.61 13.88 -9.01
N ASN A 668 -22.85 13.17 -10.12
CA ASN A 668 -24.19 12.77 -10.51
C ASN A 668 -24.74 11.65 -9.61
N THR A 669 -23.89 10.75 -9.11
CA THR A 669 -24.28 9.75 -8.11
C THR A 669 -24.67 10.43 -6.81
N LEU A 670 -23.86 11.36 -6.30
CA LEU A 670 -24.21 12.12 -5.08
C LEU A 670 -25.51 12.89 -5.25
N SER A 671 -25.78 13.44 -6.43
CA SER A 671 -27.05 14.11 -6.75
C SER A 671 -28.23 13.14 -6.77
N LEU A 672 -28.03 11.90 -7.23
CA LEU A 672 -29.02 10.83 -7.19
C LEU A 672 -29.34 10.42 -5.75
N ILE A 673 -28.31 10.22 -4.90
CA ILE A 673 -28.46 9.91 -3.47
C ILE A 673 -29.26 11.01 -2.77
N ALA A 674 -28.87 12.27 -2.94
CA ALA A 674 -29.61 13.40 -2.40
C ALA A 674 -31.06 13.44 -2.92
N SER A 675 -31.31 13.03 -4.16
CA SER A 675 -32.67 12.91 -4.70
C SER A 675 -33.47 11.79 -4.04
N MET A 676 -32.85 10.67 -3.68
CA MET A 676 -33.50 9.55 -2.98
C MET A 676 -33.87 9.97 -1.55
N GLU A 677 -32.92 10.57 -0.82
CA GLU A 677 -33.12 11.12 0.52
C GLU A 677 -34.27 12.14 0.56
N ASN A 678 -34.26 13.13 -0.36
CA ASN A 678 -35.29 14.16 -0.43
C ASN A 678 -36.69 13.62 -0.75
N ARG A 679 -36.76 12.46 -1.41
CA ARG A 679 -38.02 11.82 -1.81
C ARG A 679 -38.48 10.75 -0.82
N GLY A 680 -37.67 10.40 0.17
CA GLY A 680 -37.97 9.35 1.15
C GLY A 680 -37.83 7.92 0.60
N VAL A 681 -37.01 7.72 -0.43
CA VAL A 681 -36.70 6.37 -0.94
C VAL A 681 -35.70 5.70 0.00
N GLU A 682 -36.03 4.52 0.52
CA GLU A 682 -35.13 3.72 1.35
C GLU A 682 -34.01 3.15 0.48
N HIS A 683 -32.76 3.38 0.88
CA HIS A 683 -31.58 2.98 0.12
C HIS A 683 -30.32 2.93 0.99
N GLU A 684 -29.33 2.21 0.50
CA GLU A 684 -27.96 2.20 1.00
C GLU A 684 -27.03 2.86 -0.03
N PHE A 685 -26.09 3.67 0.45
CA PHE A 685 -24.97 4.15 -0.33
C PHE A 685 -23.69 3.46 0.15
N ALA A 686 -23.08 2.66 -0.71
CA ALA A 686 -21.85 1.95 -0.39
C ALA A 686 -20.68 2.93 -0.22
N PRO A 687 -19.63 2.56 0.55
CA PRO A 687 -18.39 3.34 0.57
C PRO A 687 -17.87 3.58 -0.85
N VAL A 688 -17.36 4.79 -1.08
CA VAL A 688 -16.77 5.17 -2.38
C VAL A 688 -15.62 4.23 -2.69
N ILE A 689 -15.54 3.76 -3.93
CA ILE A 689 -14.45 2.87 -4.36
C ILE A 689 -13.40 3.75 -5.06
N PRO A 690 -12.13 3.76 -4.60
CA PRO A 690 -11.09 4.51 -5.29
C PRO A 690 -10.96 4.09 -6.75
N GLY A 691 -10.88 5.07 -7.65
CA GLY A 691 -10.64 4.84 -9.07
C GLY A 691 -11.68 5.45 -10.03
N PRO A 692 -11.35 5.44 -11.33
CA PRO A 692 -12.16 6.04 -12.38
C PRO A 692 -13.33 5.15 -12.78
N HIS A 693 -14.16 5.66 -13.71
CA HIS A 693 -15.29 4.94 -14.31
C HIS A 693 -14.84 3.70 -15.12
N SER A 694 -14.60 2.58 -14.43
CA SER A 694 -13.84 1.44 -14.95
C SER A 694 -14.31 0.08 -14.41
N TRP A 695 -13.90 -1.00 -15.06
CA TRP A 695 -14.21 -2.37 -14.63
C TRP A 695 -13.66 -2.69 -13.24
N ASP A 696 -12.57 -2.08 -12.84
CA ASP A 696 -11.98 -2.23 -11.51
C ASP A 696 -12.98 -1.83 -10.41
N VAL A 697 -13.68 -0.71 -10.59
CA VAL A 697 -14.74 -0.25 -9.67
C VAL A 697 -15.94 -1.19 -9.71
N TRP A 698 -16.38 -1.61 -10.90
CA TRP A 698 -17.58 -2.45 -11.04
C TRP A 698 -17.38 -3.89 -10.57
N GLN A 699 -16.17 -4.44 -10.71
CA GLN A 699 -15.79 -5.74 -10.14
C GLN A 699 -15.84 -5.69 -8.62
N LYS A 700 -15.26 -4.66 -8.00
CA LYS A 700 -15.31 -4.45 -6.55
C LYS A 700 -16.75 -4.28 -6.05
N ALA A 701 -17.57 -3.53 -6.78
CA ALA A 701 -18.99 -3.37 -6.47
C ALA A 701 -19.77 -4.70 -6.58
N LEU A 702 -19.48 -5.53 -7.59
CA LEU A 702 -20.09 -6.86 -7.74
C LEU A 702 -19.67 -7.80 -6.61
N ILE A 703 -18.39 -7.78 -6.22
CA ILE A 703 -17.86 -8.57 -5.10
C ILE A 703 -18.55 -8.19 -3.77
N ASP A 704 -18.81 -6.90 -3.50
CA ASP A 704 -19.56 -6.48 -2.29
C ASP A 704 -21.06 -6.78 -2.39
N LEU A 705 -21.66 -6.71 -3.58
CA LEU A 705 -23.10 -6.88 -3.74
C LEU A 705 -23.55 -8.33 -3.57
N LEU A 706 -22.82 -9.28 -4.15
CA LEU A 706 -23.27 -10.66 -4.30
C LEU A 706 -23.65 -11.34 -2.96
N PRO A 707 -22.86 -11.25 -1.88
CA PRO A 707 -23.22 -11.84 -0.58
C PRO A 707 -24.48 -11.25 0.07
N ARG A 708 -24.97 -10.10 -0.41
CA ARG A 708 -26.13 -9.38 0.14
C ARG A 708 -27.45 -9.75 -0.56
N LEU A 709 -27.41 -10.55 -1.63
CA LEU A 709 -28.59 -10.93 -2.39
C LEU A 709 -29.26 -12.17 -1.79
N PHE A 710 -30.60 -12.17 -1.75
CA PHE A 710 -31.44 -13.31 -1.35
C PHE A 710 -31.16 -13.87 0.06
N THR A 711 -30.62 -13.04 0.95
CA THR A 711 -30.49 -13.35 2.36
C THR A 711 -31.84 -13.14 3.05
N ALA A 712 -32.28 -14.09 3.87
CA ALA A 712 -33.60 -14.06 4.52
C ALA A 712 -33.82 -12.77 5.32
N ASP A 713 -35.01 -12.19 5.16
CA ASP A 713 -35.44 -10.98 5.86
C ASP A 713 -35.35 -11.18 7.39
N THR A 714 -34.52 -10.37 8.02
CA THR A 714 -34.36 -10.29 9.48
C THR A 714 -35.12 -9.09 10.01
N SER A 715 -36.37 -8.93 9.57
CA SER A 715 -37.30 -7.86 9.96
C SER A 715 -37.76 -7.90 11.43
N ALA A 716 -36.96 -8.46 12.34
CA ALA A 716 -37.01 -8.28 13.78
C ALA A 716 -35.78 -7.48 14.27
N GLY A 717 -35.60 -6.27 13.75
CA GLY A 717 -34.47 -5.41 14.13
C GLY A 717 -33.14 -5.86 13.51
N ILE A 718 -32.33 -4.88 13.15
CA ILE A 718 -31.04 -5.01 12.46
C ILE A 718 -30.21 -6.15 13.07
N PRO A 719 -29.90 -7.25 12.35
CA PRO A 719 -28.66 -7.96 12.60
C PRO A 719 -27.54 -7.05 12.09
N LEU A 720 -26.73 -6.58 13.02
CA LEU A 720 -25.47 -5.94 12.69
C LEU A 720 -24.48 -7.07 12.36
N GLU A 721 -24.06 -7.14 11.10
CA GLU A 721 -22.80 -7.77 10.75
C GLU A 721 -21.94 -6.75 10.00
N ALA A 722 -20.79 -6.47 10.61
CA ALA A 722 -19.68 -5.73 10.04
C ALA A 722 -18.46 -6.64 10.13
N VAL A 723 -17.67 -6.71 9.05
CA VAL A 723 -16.22 -6.96 9.18
C VAL A 723 -15.52 -5.67 8.79
N ILE A 724 -15.39 -4.84 9.81
CA ILE A 724 -14.32 -3.87 10.03
C ILE A 724 -13.73 -4.36 11.36
N PRO A 725 -12.41 -4.45 11.61
CA PRO A 725 -11.98 -4.42 13.00
C PRO A 725 -12.56 -3.12 13.56
N GLU A 726 -13.46 -3.20 14.53
CA GLU A 726 -14.17 -2.02 15.00
C GLU A 726 -13.14 -0.89 15.22
N GLY A 727 -13.46 0.33 14.76
CA GLY A 727 -13.20 1.46 15.63
C GLY A 727 -13.95 1.11 16.91
N GLU A 728 -13.26 0.43 17.82
CA GLU A 728 -13.87 -0.23 18.96
C GLU A 728 -14.78 0.80 19.63
N ASN A 729 -15.99 0.37 20.01
CA ASN A 729 -16.69 1.09 21.09
C ASN A 729 -15.64 1.34 22.13
N GLY A 730 -15.26 2.61 22.36
CA GLY A 730 -14.05 2.85 23.09
C GLY A 730 -14.00 1.93 24.30
N VAL A 731 -13.07 1.00 24.31
CA VAL A 731 -13.19 -0.13 25.22
C VAL A 731 -12.57 0.38 26.48
N LEU A 732 -13.30 0.31 27.59
CA LEU A 732 -12.66 0.26 28.88
C LEU A 732 -12.32 -1.21 29.11
N ALA A 733 -11.14 -1.63 28.67
CA ALA A 733 -10.67 -3.01 28.73
C ALA A 733 -9.58 -3.15 29.80
N VAL A 734 -9.58 -4.28 30.48
CA VAL A 734 -8.46 -4.75 31.28
C VAL A 734 -7.89 -5.99 30.60
N SER A 735 -6.59 -5.99 30.33
CA SER A 735 -5.83 -7.20 29.98
C SER A 735 -4.75 -7.43 31.03
N VAL A 736 -4.34 -8.69 31.19
CA VAL A 736 -3.27 -9.09 32.09
C VAL A 736 -2.24 -9.82 31.22
N ALA A 737 -0.99 -9.38 31.23
CA ALA A 737 0.09 -10.05 30.51
C ALA A 737 0.19 -11.52 30.93
N ASP A 738 0.45 -12.42 29.98
CA ASP A 738 0.56 -13.88 30.19
C ASP A 738 -0.68 -14.55 30.84
N PHE A 739 -1.88 -14.10 30.44
CA PHE A 739 -3.16 -14.64 30.91
C PHE A 739 -3.26 -16.18 30.74
N GLY A 740 -3.20 -16.90 31.86
CA GLY A 740 -3.31 -18.36 31.90
C GLY A 740 -2.02 -19.08 32.34
N GLU A 741 -0.89 -18.38 32.45
CA GLU A 741 0.30 -18.93 33.10
C GLU A 741 0.20 -18.83 34.64
N LEU A 742 0.71 -19.85 35.33
CA LEU A 742 0.66 -19.92 36.79
C LEU A 742 1.68 -18.95 37.43
N VAL A 743 1.20 -17.84 37.99
CA VAL A 743 2.03 -16.96 38.82
C VAL A 743 2.48 -17.71 40.08
N SER A 744 3.79 -17.93 40.19
CA SER A 744 4.39 -18.71 41.29
C SER A 744 5.04 -17.79 42.30
N PHE A 745 4.67 -17.94 43.57
CA PHE A 745 5.28 -17.22 44.68
C PHE A 745 6.72 -17.67 44.96
N SER A 746 7.52 -16.77 45.51
CA SER A 746 8.88 -17.06 45.99
C SER A 746 8.88 -18.15 47.07
N SER A 747 10.06 -18.72 47.35
CA SER A 747 10.19 -19.71 48.42
C SER A 747 9.82 -19.11 49.78
N PRO A 748 9.09 -19.82 50.67
CA PRO A 748 8.62 -19.26 51.93
C PRO A 748 9.78 -18.78 52.83
N GLU A 749 9.75 -17.49 53.19
CA GLU A 749 10.62 -16.91 54.20
C GLU A 749 9.95 -16.99 55.57
N ASN A 750 10.62 -17.56 56.58
CA ASN A 750 10.12 -17.57 57.95
C ASN A 750 10.55 -16.29 58.66
N VAL A 751 9.61 -15.38 58.91
CA VAL A 751 9.85 -14.10 59.60
C VAL A 751 9.51 -14.16 61.10
N GLY A 752 9.37 -15.37 61.66
CA GLY A 752 9.23 -15.65 63.09
C GLY A 752 7.90 -16.33 63.44
N ASP A 753 6.78 -15.61 63.30
CA ASP A 753 5.43 -16.10 63.62
C ASP A 753 4.60 -16.48 62.38
N ARG A 754 5.05 -16.09 61.19
CA ARG A 754 4.46 -16.39 59.89
C ARG A 754 5.50 -16.77 58.83
N LEU A 755 5.03 -17.39 57.76
CA LEU A 755 5.76 -17.56 56.52
C LEU A 755 5.30 -16.50 55.53
N ARG A 756 6.24 -15.77 54.95
CA ARG A 756 6.01 -14.71 53.96
C ARG A 756 6.53 -15.16 52.60
N MET A 757 5.73 -14.94 51.58
CA MET A 757 6.09 -15.23 50.18
C MET A 757 5.67 -14.04 49.32
N THR A 758 6.47 -13.74 48.30
CA THR A 758 6.27 -12.58 47.42
C THR A 758 6.34 -12.97 45.95
N THR A 759 5.63 -12.23 45.12
CA THR A 759 5.73 -12.28 43.66
C THR A 759 5.24 -10.96 43.09
N MET A 760 5.47 -10.72 41.81
CA MET A 760 4.82 -9.62 41.10
C MET A 760 3.57 -10.14 40.39
N LEU A 761 2.51 -9.36 40.43
CA LEU A 761 1.37 -9.52 39.53
C LEU A 761 1.85 -9.23 38.09
N PRO A 762 1.48 -10.04 37.09
CA PRO A 762 1.71 -9.69 35.70
C PRO A 762 1.07 -8.33 35.37
N GLU A 763 1.66 -7.64 34.39
CA GLU A 763 1.21 -6.29 34.04
C GLU A 763 -0.26 -6.27 33.65
N VAL A 764 -1.04 -5.43 34.35
CA VAL A 764 -2.45 -5.20 34.09
C VAL A 764 -2.57 -3.94 33.24
N THR A 765 -2.89 -4.13 31.97
CA THR A 765 -3.04 -3.03 31.01
C THR A 765 -4.50 -2.63 30.92
N ILE A 766 -4.79 -1.37 31.24
CA ILE A 766 -6.08 -0.75 31.04
C ILE A 766 -6.02 0.10 29.77
N THR A 767 -6.84 -0.24 28.80
CA THR A 767 -7.06 0.60 27.61
C THR A 767 -8.42 1.25 27.79
N ASP A 768 -8.50 2.58 27.68
CA ASP A 768 -9.77 3.31 27.57
C ASP A 768 -9.78 4.19 26.32
N SER A 769 -10.49 3.75 25.30
CA SER A 769 -10.68 4.49 24.04
C SER A 769 -12.04 5.21 23.96
N ARG A 770 -12.82 5.29 25.05
CA ARG A 770 -14.17 5.92 25.06
C ARG A 770 -14.12 7.40 24.73
N THR A 771 -14.96 7.87 23.82
CA THR A 771 -15.14 9.29 23.53
C THR A 771 -15.73 10.05 24.74
N ALA A 772 -15.57 11.37 24.80
CA ALA A 772 -16.17 12.21 25.85
C ALA A 772 -17.71 12.09 25.92
N GLN A 773 -18.35 11.73 24.81
CA GLN A 773 -19.80 11.52 24.73
C GLN A 773 -20.22 10.14 25.27
N GLN A 774 -19.30 9.16 25.30
CA GLN A 774 -19.53 7.78 25.79
C GLN A 774 -19.22 7.60 27.29
N ALA A 775 -18.19 8.26 27.83
CA ALA A 775 -17.79 8.12 29.24
C ALA A 775 -18.35 9.22 30.17
N GLY A 776 -19.01 10.24 29.62
CA GLY A 776 -19.47 11.40 30.40
C GLY A 776 -18.30 12.24 30.95
N VAL A 777 -18.44 12.75 32.18
CA VAL A 777 -17.37 13.44 32.94
C VAL A 777 -16.62 12.49 33.88
N GLY A 778 -16.86 11.19 33.76
CA GLY A 778 -16.34 10.14 34.63
C GLY A 778 -15.02 9.54 34.15
N GLY A 779 -14.44 8.67 34.97
CA GLY A 779 -13.18 7.99 34.73
C GLY A 779 -13.33 6.46 34.75
N TRP A 780 -12.33 5.77 35.29
CA TRP A 780 -12.43 4.33 35.59
C TRP A 780 -11.62 3.94 36.83
N SER A 781 -11.98 2.81 37.43
CA SER A 781 -11.23 2.17 38.51
C SER A 781 -11.12 0.67 38.25
N VAL A 782 -9.93 0.11 38.41
CA VAL A 782 -9.67 -1.33 38.42
C VAL A 782 -9.47 -1.80 39.85
N SER A 783 -10.13 -2.89 40.21
CA SER A 783 -10.04 -3.52 41.54
C SER A 783 -9.84 -5.02 41.40
N GLY A 784 -9.35 -5.67 42.45
CA GLY A 784 -9.13 -7.11 42.46
C GLY A 784 -9.53 -7.74 43.79
N HIS A 785 -9.91 -9.01 43.74
CA HIS A 785 -10.15 -9.86 44.90
C HIS A 785 -9.71 -11.29 44.59
N ALA A 786 -9.33 -12.05 45.60
CA ALA A 786 -8.89 -13.43 45.46
C ALA A 786 -9.88 -14.42 46.08
N ASP A 787 -9.94 -15.61 45.49
CA ASP A 787 -10.58 -16.77 46.10
C ASP A 787 -9.68 -17.39 47.17
N ALA A 788 -10.30 -18.15 48.08
CA ALA A 788 -9.55 -18.96 49.03
C ALA A 788 -8.65 -19.98 48.31
N PHE A 789 -7.40 -20.08 48.75
CA PHE A 789 -6.45 -21.03 48.22
C PHE A 789 -6.72 -22.43 48.79
N THR A 790 -6.74 -23.45 47.93
CA THR A 790 -7.04 -24.83 48.35
C THR A 790 -5.87 -25.78 48.09
N SER A 791 -5.66 -26.73 49.00
CA SER A 791 -4.68 -27.81 48.85
C SER A 791 -5.16 -29.08 49.56
N ALA A 792 -5.38 -30.17 48.83
CA ALA A 792 -5.70 -31.50 49.36
C ALA A 792 -6.75 -31.54 50.52
N GLY A 793 -7.79 -30.70 50.43
CA GLY A 793 -8.86 -30.61 51.43
C GLY A 793 -8.63 -29.59 52.57
N GLN A 794 -7.56 -28.81 52.52
CA GLN A 794 -7.31 -27.63 53.35
C GLN A 794 -7.62 -26.35 52.56
N THR A 795 -8.07 -25.31 53.26
CA THR A 795 -8.42 -24.00 52.69
C THR A 795 -7.70 -22.91 53.47
N LEU A 796 -7.04 -22.00 52.75
CA LEU A 796 -6.49 -20.75 53.24
C LEU A 796 -7.33 -19.61 52.67
N THR A 797 -7.95 -18.80 53.52
CA THR A 797 -8.80 -17.68 53.10
C THR A 797 -7.98 -16.58 52.42
N ALA A 798 -8.64 -15.81 51.55
CA ALA A 798 -7.98 -14.80 50.71
C ALA A 798 -7.53 -13.54 51.48
N ASP A 799 -7.96 -13.39 52.73
CA ASP A 799 -7.52 -12.33 53.65
C ASP A 799 -6.03 -12.46 54.02
N HIS A 800 -5.42 -13.61 53.73
CA HIS A 800 -3.98 -13.84 53.87
C HIS A 800 -3.13 -13.29 52.70
N LEU A 801 -3.76 -12.86 51.60
CA LEU A 801 -3.09 -12.25 50.45
C LEU A 801 -3.26 -10.73 50.51
N GLY A 802 -2.14 -10.00 50.48
CA GLY A 802 -2.08 -8.55 50.35
C GLY A 802 -1.43 -8.14 49.04
N TRP A 803 -1.53 -6.84 48.72
CA TRP A 803 -0.86 -6.29 47.54
C TRP A 803 -0.42 -4.83 47.70
N THR A 804 0.55 -4.42 46.91
CA THR A 804 0.98 -3.01 46.77
C THR A 804 0.91 -2.61 45.30
N PRO A 805 -0.16 -1.92 44.88
CA PRO A 805 -0.31 -1.45 43.50
C PRO A 805 0.74 -0.43 43.07
N GLN A 806 1.15 -0.49 41.80
CA GLN A 806 2.09 0.43 41.17
C GLN A 806 1.58 0.88 39.80
N LEU A 807 1.77 2.16 39.47
CA LEU A 807 1.51 2.70 38.13
C LEU A 807 2.81 2.70 37.32
N LEU A 808 2.85 1.91 36.25
CA LEU A 808 4.05 1.70 35.44
C LEU A 808 4.19 2.72 34.30
N THR A 809 3.08 3.30 33.84
CA THR A 809 3.05 4.34 32.80
C THR A 809 2.47 5.66 33.35
N PRO A 810 3.26 6.47 34.10
CA PRO A 810 2.74 7.65 34.78
C PRO A 810 2.34 8.77 33.81
N ARG A 811 1.12 9.29 33.97
CA ARG A 811 0.61 10.47 33.27
C ARG A 811 -0.43 11.23 34.12
N PRO A 812 -0.70 12.52 33.85
CA PRO A 812 -1.70 13.29 34.58
C PRO A 812 -3.06 12.59 34.60
N GLY A 813 -3.71 12.59 35.77
CA GLY A 813 -5.04 12.01 35.96
C GLY A 813 -5.09 10.50 36.23
N LEU A 814 -3.96 9.80 36.30
CA LEU A 814 -3.88 8.41 36.78
C LEU A 814 -3.41 8.31 38.24
N SER A 815 -3.84 7.29 38.97
CA SER A 815 -3.38 7.01 40.34
C SER A 815 -3.41 5.51 40.65
N ALA A 816 -2.36 4.99 41.28
CA ALA A 816 -2.33 3.63 41.82
C ALA A 816 -3.22 3.52 43.07
N GLY A 817 -3.75 2.31 43.32
CA GLY A 817 -4.51 2.00 44.53
C GLY A 817 -3.66 2.05 45.80
N ALA A 818 -4.32 2.10 46.96
CA ALA A 818 -3.61 2.04 48.24
C ALA A 818 -3.13 0.60 48.53
N PRO A 819 -1.99 0.41 49.23
CA PRO A 819 -1.55 -0.90 49.68
C PRO A 819 -2.60 -1.57 50.57
N VAL A 820 -2.77 -2.89 50.41
CA VAL A 820 -3.67 -3.72 51.19
C VAL A 820 -2.85 -4.74 51.96
N GLU A 821 -2.82 -4.57 53.27
CA GLU A 821 -2.10 -5.46 54.19
C GLU A 821 -2.86 -6.78 54.39
N THR A 822 -2.13 -7.85 54.69
CA THR A 822 -2.71 -9.16 55.03
C THR A 822 -3.44 -9.12 56.39
N ILE A 823 -4.27 -10.13 56.66
CA ILE A 823 -4.93 -10.29 57.95
C ILE A 823 -3.95 -10.42 59.13
N LEU A 824 -2.73 -10.92 58.87
CA LEU A 824 -1.71 -11.05 59.90
C LEU A 824 -1.00 -9.73 60.21
N ASP A 825 -1.05 -8.77 59.27
CA ASP A 825 -0.63 -7.37 59.45
C ASP A 825 -1.81 -6.44 59.81
N GLY A 826 -2.99 -7.02 60.08
CA GLY A 826 -4.18 -6.31 60.55
C GLY A 826 -5.00 -5.65 59.45
N GLY A 827 -4.69 -5.92 58.18
CA GLY A 827 -5.48 -5.52 57.03
C GLY A 827 -6.58 -6.53 56.70
N PRO A 828 -7.42 -6.21 55.71
CA PRO A 828 -8.49 -7.10 55.26
C PRO A 828 -8.02 -8.17 54.27
N GLY A 829 -6.79 -8.07 53.75
CA GLY A 829 -6.33 -8.80 52.57
C GLY A 829 -7.26 -8.63 51.36
N LEU A 830 -7.11 -9.51 50.37
CA LEU A 830 -7.87 -9.48 49.13
C LEU A 830 -9.11 -10.39 49.14
N GLU A 831 -9.64 -10.74 50.33
CA GLU A 831 -10.93 -11.45 50.43
C GLU A 831 -12.09 -10.58 49.94
N ALA A 832 -12.00 -9.27 50.14
CA ALA A 832 -12.91 -8.29 49.56
C ALA A 832 -12.21 -7.51 48.43
N PRO A 833 -12.98 -6.98 47.45
CA PRO A 833 -12.42 -6.15 46.39
C PRO A 833 -11.66 -4.93 46.93
N ALA A 834 -10.45 -4.72 46.41
CA ALA A 834 -9.62 -3.56 46.68
C ALA A 834 -9.09 -2.95 45.38
N ASP A 835 -8.79 -1.64 45.38
CA ASP A 835 -8.38 -0.93 44.17
C ASP A 835 -6.92 -1.23 43.79
N LEU A 836 -6.70 -1.48 42.49
CA LEU A 836 -5.38 -1.58 41.85
C LEU A 836 -4.98 -0.23 41.23
N GLY A 837 -5.92 0.52 40.67
CA GLY A 837 -5.63 1.80 40.03
C GLY A 837 -6.88 2.50 39.51
N SER A 838 -6.78 3.79 39.24
CA SER A 838 -7.87 4.60 38.72
C SER A 838 -7.39 5.70 37.78
N ALA A 839 -8.33 6.19 36.96
CA ALA A 839 -8.16 7.36 36.12
C ALA A 839 -9.30 8.35 36.34
N THR A 840 -8.97 9.65 36.33
CA THR A 840 -9.94 10.75 36.24
C THR A 840 -10.34 11.00 34.78
N ALA A 841 -11.32 11.86 34.54
CA ALA A 841 -11.74 12.26 33.20
C ALA A 841 -10.61 12.81 32.31
N GLU A 842 -9.61 13.45 32.91
CA GLU A 842 -8.45 14.01 32.22
C GLU A 842 -7.47 12.90 31.78
N GLY A 843 -7.22 11.93 32.65
CA GLY A 843 -6.21 10.88 32.44
C GLY A 843 -6.72 9.58 31.84
N ARG A 844 -8.04 9.47 31.59
CA ARG A 844 -8.65 8.20 31.19
C ARG A 844 -8.26 7.76 29.78
N PHE A 845 -8.12 8.66 28.81
CA PHE A 845 -8.00 8.29 27.40
C PHE A 845 -6.63 7.68 27.04
N GLY A 846 -6.62 6.54 26.34
CA GLY A 846 -5.41 5.79 25.95
C GLY A 846 -5.03 4.70 26.97
N THR A 847 -3.83 4.14 26.83
CA THR A 847 -3.39 2.96 27.60
C THR A 847 -2.66 3.33 28.90
N ALA A 848 -2.95 2.60 29.97
CA ALA A 848 -2.29 2.70 31.27
C ALA A 848 -1.95 1.32 31.82
N THR A 849 -0.70 1.10 32.21
CA THR A 849 -0.23 -0.18 32.75
C THR A 849 0.01 -0.10 34.25
N PHE A 850 -0.51 -1.09 34.98
CA PHE A 850 -0.35 -1.24 36.42
C PHE A 850 0.31 -2.58 36.75
N GLY A 851 1.15 -2.57 37.79
CA GLY A 851 1.65 -3.77 38.43
C GLY A 851 1.20 -3.82 39.89
N ALA A 852 1.46 -4.92 40.57
CA ALA A 852 1.37 -4.96 42.03
C ALA A 852 2.36 -5.97 42.60
N ASP A 853 3.03 -5.61 43.69
CA ASP A 853 3.74 -6.59 44.50
C ASP A 853 2.70 -7.36 45.31
N LEU A 854 2.67 -8.69 45.15
CA LEU A 854 1.80 -9.58 45.89
C LEU A 854 2.54 -10.17 47.08
N GLU A 855 1.87 -10.19 48.23
CA GLU A 855 2.42 -10.72 49.47
C GLU A 855 1.43 -11.70 50.09
N LEU A 856 1.85 -12.96 50.24
CA LEU A 856 1.05 -14.01 50.88
C LEU A 856 1.70 -14.36 52.22
N GLU A 857 0.93 -14.20 53.30
CA GLU A 857 1.40 -14.51 54.65
C GLU A 857 0.52 -15.57 55.33
N VAL A 858 1.15 -16.62 55.84
CA VAL A 858 0.44 -17.72 56.52
C VAL A 858 1.08 -18.03 57.87
N PRO A 859 0.32 -18.48 58.89
CA PRO A 859 0.91 -18.89 60.17
C PRO A 859 1.96 -20.00 59.97
N VAL A 860 3.05 -20.01 60.76
CA VAL A 860 4.14 -21.02 60.65
C VAL A 860 3.65 -22.47 60.82
N GLY A 861 2.49 -22.67 61.43
CA GLY A 861 1.86 -23.99 61.59
C GLY A 861 1.04 -24.47 60.38
N THR A 862 0.96 -23.71 59.29
CA THR A 862 0.21 -24.08 58.08
C THR A 862 0.76 -25.38 57.49
N GLN A 863 -0.12 -26.30 57.10
CA GLN A 863 0.32 -27.62 56.61
C GLN A 863 1.08 -27.50 55.28
N PRO A 864 2.18 -28.24 55.07
CA PRO A 864 2.87 -28.24 53.78
C PRO A 864 2.00 -28.81 52.65
N GLY A 865 1.94 -28.09 51.52
CA GLY A 865 1.20 -28.49 50.34
C GLY A 865 1.24 -27.39 49.27
N THR A 866 0.87 -27.71 48.04
CA THR A 866 0.69 -26.71 46.98
C THR A 866 -0.71 -26.14 47.08
N TYR A 867 -0.82 -24.85 47.42
CA TYR A 867 -2.08 -24.13 47.54
C TYR A 867 -2.33 -23.32 46.26
N SER A 868 -3.51 -23.47 45.66
CA SER A 868 -3.91 -22.74 44.46
C SER A 868 -5.23 -22.01 44.68
N GLY A 869 -5.29 -20.76 44.24
CA GLY A 869 -6.46 -19.88 44.26
C GLY A 869 -6.43 -18.97 43.02
N LEU A 870 -7.54 -18.29 42.74
CA LEU A 870 -7.64 -17.35 41.63
C LEU A 870 -7.69 -15.93 42.16
N LEU A 871 -6.96 -15.02 41.51
CA LEU A 871 -7.12 -13.57 41.69
C LEU A 871 -7.96 -13.05 40.52
N MET A 872 -9.12 -12.49 40.83
CA MET A 872 -10.02 -11.89 39.85
C MET A 872 -9.82 -10.38 39.84
N VAL A 873 -9.53 -9.83 38.66
CA VAL A 873 -9.44 -8.39 38.43
C VAL A 873 -10.70 -7.93 37.70
N SER A 874 -11.31 -6.86 38.18
CA SER A 874 -12.55 -6.29 37.66
C SER A 874 -12.39 -4.80 37.42
N LEU A 875 -12.77 -4.38 36.22
CA LEU A 875 -12.68 -3.00 35.76
C LEU A 875 -14.07 -2.36 35.78
N PHE A 876 -14.18 -1.18 36.38
CA PHE A 876 -15.42 -0.46 36.57
C PHE A 876 -15.34 0.97 36.00
N PRO A 877 -16.35 1.43 35.25
CA PRO A 877 -16.52 2.86 35.00
C PRO A 877 -16.92 3.58 36.30
N ILE A 878 -16.42 4.80 36.51
CA ILE A 878 -16.80 5.64 37.65
C ILE A 878 -17.37 6.97 37.12
N ASP A 879 -18.51 7.39 37.65
CA ASP A 879 -19.24 8.61 37.24
C ASP A 879 -18.68 9.90 37.88
#